data_AF-A0A2H0LBS8-F1
#
_entry.id   AF-A0A2H0LBS8-F1
#
_cell.length_a   1.000
_cell.length_b   1.000
_cell.length_c   1.000
_cell.angle_alpha   90.00
_cell.angle_beta   90.00
_cell.angle_gamma   90.00
#
_symmetry.space_group_name_H-M   'P 1'
#
loop_
_entity.id
_entity.type
_entity.pdbx_description
1 polymer ?
#
loop_
_entity_poly.entity_id
_entity_poly.type
_entity_poly.pdbx_seq_one_letter_code
_entity_poly.pdbx_strand_id
1 'polypeptide(L)'
;METLPTASRLGLIRVDNPPNPYLTDQRELIGPPPEQPQEIYVDHSKNILSKNDSPDIGFTWSLNPYRGCFHSCAYCLSGDTPVLMGNGRTKPIADVRTGDEIYGTTLGGTYRHLVKTHVIAHWSSVKPAYRITLEDGTQLTASGDHRFLSNRGWKYVTGTEWGNARRPHLTIRNHLLGTGRFSAPPEKDAEYQRGYLCGMIRGDGSIGSYAYSGRRRGTDVQHRFRLALIDLEALSRSARYLLEINVPTQEFLFQKAAVGYRPVYAIRTSVRLHVERVKELIRWPTALSSSWRKGFLAGIFDAEGCYSRGILRISNADCKMIEWIVDSLRRLKFDSIVEETKVNRPGKPILVVRVRGGLREHLRFFHMVDPAISRKKDISWQAIKNQAKLRVVSIEPLGFDLPMFDITTGTGDFIANGVVSHNCFARPTHEYYGLGAGSDFERKLFVKPKAPRLLEAAFQKRSWQGETIVFSGVTDCYQPIEAAWKLTRGCLEVCLKYRNPVAIITKSALIRRDARLLAELARQAAVSVSISIPFLDPAVARAVEPGAPSPAKRFETMKLLADAGVPVGIGVAPVIPGLNPSDIPGLLRRAKENGARFAFHTLLRLPGSVRPVFLSRIRERLPLAARKIEDRIRESRDGRWYDPRFGHRHEGHGEYWAAVERSWGVWTERLGFNRGESGRLMAGREAASSFRRPHDRNGQRRFDW
;
A
#
# COMPACT_ATOMS: atom_id res chain seq x y z
N MET A 1 -13.37 0.07 31.63
CA MET A 1 -12.36 -0.88 31.15
C MET A 1 -11.69 -0.24 29.94
N GLU A 2 -10.71 0.62 30.18
CA GLU A 2 -10.12 1.52 29.20
C GLU A 2 -9.39 0.74 28.11
N THR A 3 -9.75 1.02 26.86
CA THR A 3 -9.11 0.47 25.67
C THR A 3 -7.71 1.06 25.52
N LEU A 4 -6.68 0.26 25.79
CA LEU A 4 -5.29 0.62 25.52
C LEU A 4 -5.08 1.03 24.04
N PRO A 5 -4.31 2.08 23.74
CA PRO A 5 -4.11 2.57 22.38
C PRO A 5 -3.33 1.58 21.50
N THR A 6 -3.72 1.55 20.22
CA THR A 6 -3.31 0.63 19.14
C THR A 6 -1.79 0.52 18.91
N ALA A 7 -1.01 1.53 19.33
CA ALA A 7 0.45 1.53 19.23
C ALA A 7 1.13 0.42 20.04
N SER A 8 0.53 0.01 21.18
CA SER A 8 1.04 -1.09 22.02
C SER A 8 1.03 -2.46 21.32
N ARG A 9 0.12 -2.67 20.35
CA ARG A 9 -0.02 -3.95 19.63
C ARG A 9 1.04 -4.17 18.53
N LEU A 10 1.74 -3.12 18.11
CA LEU A 10 2.83 -3.17 17.11
C LEU A 10 4.24 -3.09 17.74
N GLY A 11 4.34 -3.05 19.08
CA GLY A 11 5.61 -2.83 19.77
C GLY A 11 6.17 -1.41 19.58
N LEU A 12 5.33 -0.45 19.16
CA LEU A 12 5.73 0.95 18.96
C LEU A 12 5.64 1.69 20.30
N ILE A 13 6.79 1.95 20.89
CA ILE A 13 6.89 2.69 22.16
C ILE A 13 6.79 4.18 21.85
N ARG A 14 5.68 4.81 22.26
CA ARG A 14 5.55 6.26 22.27
C ARG A 14 6.47 6.83 23.34
N VAL A 15 7.19 7.88 22.99
CA VAL A 15 8.08 8.60 23.90
C VAL A 15 7.73 10.08 23.90
N ASP A 16 7.98 10.74 25.02
CA ASP A 16 7.79 12.18 25.11
C ASP A 16 8.78 12.91 24.22
N ASN A 17 8.31 14.01 23.62
CA ASN A 17 9.18 14.93 22.90
C ASN A 17 9.90 15.81 23.91
N PRO A 18 11.23 15.67 24.08
CA PRO A 18 11.93 16.52 25.02
C PRO A 18 11.87 17.97 24.52
N PRO A 19 11.77 18.96 25.42
CA PRO A 19 11.79 20.36 25.02
C PRO A 19 13.06 20.66 24.22
N ASN A 20 12.92 21.37 23.11
CA ASN A 20 14.06 21.74 22.25
C ASN A 20 14.86 22.86 22.92
N PRO A 21 16.10 22.61 23.38
CA PRO A 21 16.88 23.60 24.12
C PRO A 21 17.56 24.64 23.22
N TYR A 22 17.39 24.54 21.90
CA TYR A 22 18.01 25.40 20.88
C TYR A 22 16.99 26.22 20.10
N LEU A 23 15.69 26.12 20.43
CA LEU A 23 14.64 27.02 19.94
C LEU A 23 14.39 28.12 20.98
N THR A 24 15.28 29.12 21.05
CA THR A 24 15.02 30.38 21.76
C THR A 24 14.25 31.37 20.89
N ASP A 25 14.33 31.21 19.57
CA ASP A 25 13.60 32.04 18.62
C ASP A 25 12.21 31.43 18.41
N GLN A 26 11.19 32.19 18.77
CA GLN A 26 9.80 31.90 18.44
C GLN A 26 9.70 31.36 17.01
N ARG A 27 9.03 30.21 16.86
CA ARG A 27 8.46 29.88 15.55
C ARG A 27 7.56 31.05 15.18
N GLU A 28 7.81 31.71 14.05
CA GLU A 28 6.77 32.51 13.39
C GLU A 28 5.68 31.55 12.89
N LEU A 29 4.85 31.08 13.81
CA LEU A 29 3.59 30.45 13.47
C LEU A 29 2.65 31.59 13.10
N ILE A 30 2.23 31.64 11.84
CA ILE A 30 1.10 32.49 11.46
C ILE A 30 -0.16 31.71 11.82
N GLY A 31 -0.83 32.14 12.88
CA GLY A 31 -2.06 31.53 13.40
C GLY A 31 -1.85 30.65 14.64
N PRO A 32 -2.95 30.12 15.21
CA PRO A 32 -2.88 29.26 16.38
C PRO A 32 -2.04 28.00 16.10
N PRO A 33 -1.32 27.47 17.11
CA PRO A 33 -0.59 26.22 16.97
C PRO A 33 -1.55 25.10 16.53
N PRO A 34 -1.07 24.11 15.75
CA PRO A 34 -1.92 23.01 15.30
C PRO A 34 -2.57 22.32 16.50
N GLU A 35 -3.89 22.09 16.43
CA GLU A 35 -4.72 21.59 17.54
C GLU A 35 -4.31 20.21 18.07
N GLN A 36 -3.46 19.47 17.36
CA GLN A 36 -3.00 18.15 17.78
C GLN A 36 -1.46 18.07 17.84
N PRO A 37 -0.88 17.74 19.01
CA PRO A 37 0.56 17.72 19.22
C PRO A 37 1.26 16.58 18.44
N GLN A 38 2.58 16.72 18.30
CA GLN A 38 3.43 15.71 17.66
C GLN A 38 3.57 14.47 18.54
N GLU A 39 3.68 13.31 17.90
CA GLU A 39 3.91 12.03 18.57
C GLU A 39 5.23 11.44 18.07
N ILE A 40 6.00 10.85 18.98
CA ILE A 40 7.30 10.26 18.67
C ILE A 40 7.27 8.78 19.01
N TYR A 41 7.74 7.96 18.09
CA TYR A 41 7.76 6.51 18.20
C TYR A 41 9.17 5.96 18.05
N VAL A 42 9.52 4.95 18.85
CA VAL A 42 10.81 4.24 18.72
C VAL A 42 10.74 3.21 17.60
N ASP A 43 11.66 3.30 16.64
CA ASP A 43 11.91 2.32 15.57
C ASP A 43 13.03 1.36 16.01
N HIS A 44 12.70 0.06 16.06
CA HIS A 44 13.58 -1.03 16.48
C HIS A 44 14.40 -1.66 15.35
N SER A 45 14.66 -0.90 14.26
CA SER A 45 15.50 -1.32 13.14
C SER A 45 16.80 -2.01 13.59
N LYS A 46 17.11 -3.18 12.99
CA LYS A 46 18.33 -3.95 13.28
C LYS A 46 19.55 -3.48 12.48
N ASN A 47 19.33 -2.70 11.41
CA ASN A 47 20.37 -2.09 10.57
C ASN A 47 20.01 -0.61 10.35
N ILE A 48 21.04 0.25 10.25
CA ILE A 48 20.86 1.69 10.04
C ILE A 48 21.23 2.17 8.63
N LEU A 49 22.05 1.39 7.92
CA LEU A 49 22.51 1.67 6.56
C LEU A 49 21.55 1.06 5.53
N SER A 50 21.17 1.86 4.53
CA SER A 50 20.38 1.43 3.38
C SER A 50 21.22 1.50 2.11
N LYS A 51 21.32 0.38 1.39
CA LYS A 51 22.01 0.32 0.09
C LYS A 51 21.07 0.77 -1.03
N ASN A 52 21.61 1.51 -1.99
CA ASN A 52 20.97 1.90 -3.22
C ASN A 52 21.76 1.33 -4.42
N ASP A 53 21.04 0.82 -5.42
CA ASP A 53 21.55 0.32 -6.69
C ASP A 53 20.99 1.09 -7.90
N SER A 54 20.28 2.20 -7.65
CA SER A 54 19.72 3.05 -8.71
C SER A 54 20.82 3.76 -9.50
N PRO A 55 20.84 3.66 -10.85
CA PRO A 55 21.80 4.38 -11.70
C PRO A 55 21.68 5.91 -11.63
N ASP A 56 20.53 6.44 -11.20
CA ASP A 56 20.28 7.90 -11.13
C ASP A 56 20.79 8.55 -9.83
N ILE A 57 21.25 7.74 -8.88
CA ILE A 57 21.66 8.20 -7.55
C ILE A 57 23.11 7.81 -7.41
N GLY A 58 24.03 8.77 -7.49
CA GLY A 58 25.46 8.46 -7.50
C GLY A 58 26.07 8.17 -6.11
N PHE A 59 25.25 7.77 -5.14
CA PHE A 59 25.72 7.21 -3.87
C PHE A 59 25.16 5.80 -3.63
N THR A 60 25.96 4.97 -3.00
CA THR A 60 25.61 3.57 -2.69
C THR A 60 24.95 3.43 -1.33
N TRP A 61 25.35 4.21 -0.33
CA TRP A 61 24.87 4.06 1.04
C TRP A 61 24.20 5.32 1.55
N SER A 62 23.04 5.15 2.20
CA SER A 62 22.35 6.22 2.90
C SER A 62 22.04 5.85 4.34
N LEU A 63 21.89 6.90 5.16
CA LEU A 63 21.54 6.78 6.56
C LEU A 63 20.49 7.83 6.94
N ASN A 64 19.46 7.41 7.66
CA ASN A 64 18.49 8.31 8.27
C ASN A 64 18.07 7.79 9.66
N PRO A 65 18.39 8.53 10.75
CA PRO A 65 17.95 8.19 12.10
C PRO A 65 16.45 8.41 12.31
N TYR A 66 15.82 9.18 11.41
CA TYR A 66 14.42 9.58 11.50
C TYR A 66 13.62 9.08 10.30
N ARG A 67 12.34 8.75 10.53
CA ARG A 67 11.35 8.58 9.45
C ARG A 67 10.21 9.56 9.70
N GLY A 68 9.59 10.00 8.61
CA GLY A 68 8.56 11.03 8.65
C GLY A 68 9.16 12.37 8.31
N CYS A 69 8.32 13.31 7.90
CA CYS A 69 8.76 14.62 7.48
C CYS A 69 7.68 15.65 7.81
N PHE A 70 8.08 16.69 8.53
CA PHE A 70 7.27 17.84 8.96
C PHE A 70 6.69 18.71 7.79
N HIS A 71 6.51 18.16 6.57
CA HIS A 71 6.33 18.95 5.32
C HIS A 71 5.13 18.58 4.34
N SER A 72 4.31 17.50 4.53
CA SER A 72 2.89 17.17 4.04
C SER A 72 2.35 16.58 2.67
N CYS A 73 1.11 15.91 2.68
CA CYS A 73 -0.02 15.59 1.67
C CYS A 73 -0.50 14.14 1.06
N ALA A 74 -1.82 13.79 0.87
CA ALA A 74 -2.52 12.45 1.06
C ALA A 74 -3.59 11.80 0.04
N TYR A 75 -4.04 10.49 0.14
CA TYR A 75 -5.26 9.83 -0.51
C TYR A 75 -5.99 8.70 0.31
N CYS A 76 -7.35 8.55 0.30
CA CYS A 76 -8.14 7.49 1.03
C CYS A 76 -9.61 7.17 0.56
N LEU A 77 -10.20 6.04 1.03
CA LEU A 77 -11.59 5.51 0.91
C LEU A 77 -12.32 5.32 2.27
N SER A 78 -13.64 5.20 2.35
CA SER A 78 -14.34 4.90 3.63
C SER A 78 -14.10 3.47 4.14
N GLY A 79 -14.10 3.29 5.47
CA GLY A 79 -13.72 2.02 6.09
C GLY A 79 -14.61 0.81 5.77
N ASP A 80 -15.88 1.05 5.48
CA ASP A 80 -16.88 0.04 5.10
C ASP A 80 -16.72 -0.45 3.65
N THR A 81 -15.85 0.18 2.85
CA THR A 81 -15.67 -0.15 1.43
C THR A 81 -15.20 -1.61 1.27
N PRO A 82 -15.96 -2.51 0.63
CA PRO A 82 -15.59 -3.90 0.50
C PRO A 82 -14.46 -4.09 -0.54
N VAL A 83 -13.35 -4.69 -0.13
CA VAL A 83 -12.21 -5.08 -0.96
C VAL A 83 -12.37 -6.53 -1.40
N LEU A 84 -12.07 -6.83 -2.66
CA LEU A 84 -12.11 -8.20 -3.19
C LEU A 84 -10.88 -9.00 -2.77
N MET A 85 -11.11 -10.02 -1.93
CA MET A 85 -10.06 -10.87 -1.38
C MET A 85 -9.67 -11.99 -2.36
N GLY A 86 -8.45 -12.52 -2.26
CA GLY A 86 -7.90 -13.56 -3.14
C GLY A 86 -8.72 -14.86 -3.16
N ASN A 87 -9.47 -15.12 -2.08
CA ASN A 87 -10.38 -16.26 -1.95
C ASN A 87 -11.78 -16.02 -2.58
N GLY A 88 -11.99 -14.90 -3.27
CA GLY A 88 -13.25 -14.55 -3.93
C GLY A 88 -14.35 -14.06 -2.99
N ARG A 89 -14.04 -13.78 -1.73
CA ARG A 89 -14.93 -13.05 -0.79
C ARG A 89 -14.60 -11.55 -0.78
N THR A 90 -15.38 -10.80 -0.01
CA THR A 90 -15.09 -9.41 0.31
C THR A 90 -14.73 -9.23 1.78
N LYS A 91 -13.97 -8.17 2.06
CA LYS A 91 -13.65 -7.70 3.40
C LYS A 91 -13.70 -6.17 3.43
N PRO A 92 -14.31 -5.52 4.44
CA PRO A 92 -14.23 -4.06 4.56
C PRO A 92 -12.77 -3.61 4.58
N ILE A 93 -12.45 -2.49 3.91
CA ILE A 93 -11.07 -2.00 3.81
C ILE A 93 -10.48 -1.74 5.19
N ALA A 94 -11.26 -1.24 6.15
CA ALA A 94 -10.82 -1.05 7.54
C ALA A 94 -10.41 -2.37 8.24
N ASP A 95 -10.90 -3.51 7.77
CA ASP A 95 -10.60 -4.84 8.30
C ASP A 95 -9.49 -5.56 7.53
N VAL A 96 -9.08 -5.05 6.38
CA VAL A 96 -7.93 -5.56 5.63
C VAL A 96 -6.66 -5.42 6.46
N ARG A 97 -5.76 -6.40 6.34
CA ARG A 97 -4.49 -6.44 7.07
C ARG A 97 -3.33 -6.65 6.09
N THR A 98 -2.15 -6.15 6.44
CA THR A 98 -0.92 -6.48 5.72
C THR A 98 -0.74 -7.99 5.65
N GLY A 99 -0.37 -8.50 4.47
CA GLY A 99 -0.27 -9.93 4.18
C GLY A 99 -1.56 -10.56 3.67
N ASP A 100 -2.72 -9.90 3.80
CA ASP A 100 -3.96 -10.41 3.17
C ASP A 100 -3.76 -10.51 1.65
N GLU A 101 -4.13 -11.66 1.07
CA GLU A 101 -4.18 -11.83 -0.38
C GLU A 101 -5.48 -11.21 -0.92
N ILE A 102 -5.37 -10.34 -1.91
CA ILE A 102 -6.47 -9.61 -2.55
C ILE A 102 -6.31 -9.61 -4.07
N TYR A 103 -7.36 -9.18 -4.79
CA TYR A 103 -7.27 -8.97 -6.23
C TYR A 103 -6.89 -7.53 -6.58
N GLY A 104 -5.83 -7.41 -7.37
CA GLY A 104 -5.47 -6.24 -8.15
C GLY A 104 -5.62 -6.52 -9.64
N THR A 105 -5.03 -5.67 -10.48
CA THR A 105 -5.09 -5.82 -11.93
C THR A 105 -3.73 -5.66 -12.60
N THR A 106 -3.53 -6.38 -13.69
CA THR A 106 -2.41 -6.19 -14.61
C THR A 106 -2.91 -6.00 -16.04
N LEU A 107 -2.16 -5.31 -16.88
CA LEU A 107 -2.50 -5.14 -18.29
C LEU A 107 -1.98 -6.33 -19.09
N GLY A 108 -2.84 -7.01 -19.85
CA GLY A 108 -2.47 -8.10 -20.75
C GLY A 108 -3.15 -7.92 -22.10
N GLY A 109 -2.39 -7.58 -23.14
CA GLY A 109 -2.97 -7.18 -24.42
C GLY A 109 -3.92 -5.98 -24.28
N THR A 110 -5.13 -6.09 -24.82
CA THR A 110 -6.14 -5.02 -24.82
C THR A 110 -6.91 -4.90 -23.49
N TYR A 111 -6.87 -5.92 -22.63
CA TYR A 111 -7.69 -5.99 -21.42
C TYR A 111 -6.87 -6.01 -20.13
N ARG A 112 -7.46 -5.50 -19.06
CA ARG A 112 -6.94 -5.70 -17.70
C ARG A 112 -7.41 -7.05 -17.17
N HIS A 113 -6.50 -7.78 -16.58
CA HIS A 113 -6.73 -9.09 -15.99
C HIS A 113 -6.62 -9.01 -14.47
N LEU A 114 -7.53 -9.68 -13.78
CA LEU A 114 -7.47 -9.82 -12.33
C LEU A 114 -6.29 -10.71 -11.94
N VAL A 115 -5.48 -10.27 -10.99
CA VAL A 115 -4.37 -11.04 -10.46
C VAL A 115 -4.35 -10.95 -8.94
N LYS A 116 -3.96 -12.05 -8.30
CA LYS A 116 -3.73 -12.08 -6.86
C LYS A 116 -2.49 -11.26 -6.52
N THR A 117 -2.60 -10.48 -5.46
CA THR A 117 -1.53 -9.68 -4.90
C THR A 117 -1.67 -9.64 -3.39
N HIS A 118 -0.65 -9.16 -2.70
CA HIS A 118 -0.68 -9.04 -1.25
C HIS A 118 -0.80 -7.58 -0.85
N VAL A 119 -1.52 -7.36 0.25
CA VAL A 119 -1.54 -6.06 0.93
C VAL A 119 -0.18 -5.86 1.59
N ILE A 120 0.53 -4.82 1.18
CA ILE A 120 1.85 -4.42 1.68
C ILE A 120 1.71 -3.50 2.89
N ALA A 121 0.70 -2.62 2.87
CA ALA A 121 0.42 -1.69 3.96
C ALA A 121 -1.07 -1.32 4.00
N HIS A 122 -1.53 -0.91 5.18
CA HIS A 122 -2.90 -0.46 5.44
C HIS A 122 -2.87 0.65 6.50
N TRP A 123 -3.55 1.77 6.24
CA TRP A 123 -3.57 2.92 7.15
C TRP A 123 -4.88 3.70 7.07
N SER A 124 -5.07 4.65 7.98
CA SER A 124 -6.22 5.55 8.01
C SER A 124 -5.83 7.03 8.09
N SER A 125 -6.70 7.93 7.62
CA SER A 125 -6.64 9.38 7.85
C SER A 125 -8.06 9.98 7.86
N VAL A 126 -8.24 11.15 8.46
CA VAL A 126 -9.52 11.85 8.53
C VAL A 126 -9.57 12.93 7.44
N LYS A 127 -10.64 12.94 6.62
CA LYS A 127 -10.76 13.83 5.45
C LYS A 127 -12.20 14.13 5.04
N PRO A 128 -12.43 15.24 4.29
CA PRO A 128 -13.69 15.50 3.63
C PRO A 128 -14.09 14.35 2.71
N ALA A 129 -15.33 13.89 2.87
CA ALA A 129 -15.84 12.72 2.17
C ALA A 129 -16.77 13.07 1.02
N TYR A 130 -16.66 12.29 -0.05
CA TYR A 130 -17.53 12.36 -1.22
C TYR A 130 -18.15 11.00 -1.49
N ARG A 131 -19.45 10.98 -1.75
CA ARG A 131 -20.20 9.81 -2.21
C ARG A 131 -20.27 9.80 -3.73
N ILE A 132 -19.81 8.71 -4.34
CA ILE A 132 -19.89 8.44 -5.76
C ILE A 132 -20.95 7.36 -5.98
N THR A 133 -21.98 7.68 -6.76
CA THR A 133 -23.03 6.72 -7.12
C THR A 133 -22.89 6.34 -8.59
N LEU A 134 -22.94 5.04 -8.91
CA LEU A 134 -22.89 4.51 -10.28
C LEU A 134 -24.27 4.01 -10.74
N GLU A 135 -24.45 3.88 -12.05
CA GLU A 135 -25.72 3.51 -12.69
C GLU A 135 -26.21 2.10 -12.29
N ASP A 136 -25.32 1.17 -11.95
CA ASP A 136 -25.69 -0.15 -11.43
C ASP A 136 -26.06 -0.15 -9.94
N GLY A 137 -26.10 1.03 -9.30
CA GLY A 137 -26.38 1.21 -7.89
C GLY A 137 -25.17 0.98 -6.96
N THR A 138 -23.96 0.84 -7.50
CA THR A 138 -22.73 0.86 -6.69
C THR A 138 -22.57 2.23 -6.04
N GLN A 139 -22.29 2.26 -4.73
CA GLN A 139 -21.92 3.46 -4.00
C GLN A 139 -20.53 3.29 -3.41
N LEU A 140 -19.71 4.34 -3.53
CA LEU A 140 -18.37 4.43 -2.96
C LEU A 140 -18.27 5.73 -2.18
N THR A 141 -17.65 5.70 -1.00
CA THR A 141 -17.31 6.91 -0.27
C THR A 141 -15.80 7.06 -0.26
N ALA A 142 -15.31 8.22 -0.69
CA ALA A 142 -13.89 8.43 -0.94
C ALA A 142 -13.48 9.88 -0.68
N SER A 143 -12.19 10.12 -0.46
CA SER A 143 -11.62 11.46 -0.43
C SER A 143 -11.61 12.07 -1.84
N GLY A 144 -11.70 13.40 -1.94
CA GLY A 144 -11.73 14.11 -3.23
C GLY A 144 -10.51 13.85 -4.13
N ASP A 145 -9.38 13.52 -3.52
CA ASP A 145 -8.13 13.19 -4.21
C ASP A 145 -7.97 11.70 -4.54
N HIS A 146 -8.90 10.85 -4.15
CA HIS A 146 -8.88 9.42 -4.49
C HIS A 146 -9.06 9.22 -5.99
N ARG A 147 -8.49 8.16 -6.56
CA ARG A 147 -8.56 7.88 -8.00
C ARG A 147 -9.19 6.53 -8.32
N PHE A 148 -10.12 6.54 -9.25
CA PHE A 148 -10.70 5.34 -9.85
C PHE A 148 -10.30 5.22 -11.31
N LEU A 149 -10.11 3.99 -11.79
CA LEU A 149 -9.85 3.75 -13.20
C LEU A 149 -11.15 3.86 -13.99
N SER A 150 -11.16 4.68 -15.04
CA SER A 150 -12.25 4.78 -16.01
C SER A 150 -11.84 4.23 -17.37
N ASN A 151 -12.82 4.10 -18.27
CA ASN A 151 -12.59 3.89 -19.70
C ASN A 151 -11.74 4.98 -20.38
N ARG A 152 -11.53 6.13 -19.72
CA ARG A 152 -10.68 7.24 -20.17
C ARG A 152 -9.47 7.45 -19.25
N GLY A 153 -8.99 6.37 -18.63
CA GLY A 153 -7.87 6.38 -17.70
C GLY A 153 -8.28 6.75 -16.27
N TRP A 154 -7.30 6.95 -15.41
CA TRP A 154 -7.50 7.27 -14.00
C TRP A 154 -8.10 8.67 -13.78
N LYS A 155 -9.17 8.76 -12.99
CA LYS A 155 -9.86 10.01 -12.65
C LYS A 155 -9.91 10.23 -11.15
N TYR A 156 -9.67 11.46 -10.70
CA TYR A 156 -9.89 11.88 -9.31
C TYR A 156 -11.38 11.93 -8.98
N VAL A 157 -11.77 11.75 -7.72
CA VAL A 157 -13.18 11.87 -7.31
C VAL A 157 -13.71 13.28 -7.57
N THR A 158 -13.00 14.31 -7.11
CA THR A 158 -13.34 15.70 -7.41
C THR A 158 -12.28 16.41 -8.25
N GLY A 159 -12.74 17.37 -9.03
CA GLY A 159 -11.90 18.30 -9.78
C GLY A 159 -11.81 19.66 -9.11
N THR A 160 -11.07 20.56 -9.73
CA THR A 160 -11.26 22.00 -9.54
C THR A 160 -12.25 22.46 -10.61
N GLU A 161 -13.37 23.07 -10.22
CA GLU A 161 -14.53 23.26 -11.10
C GLU A 161 -14.29 24.28 -12.23
N TRP A 162 -13.33 25.21 -12.06
CA TRP A 162 -13.05 26.26 -13.04
C TRP A 162 -11.54 26.50 -13.23
N GLY A 163 -11.18 27.05 -14.40
CA GLY A 163 -9.82 27.48 -14.72
C GLY A 163 -8.87 26.38 -15.21
N ASN A 164 -7.59 26.76 -15.34
CA ASN A 164 -6.56 25.96 -16.01
C ASN A 164 -5.94 24.84 -15.14
N ALA A 165 -6.37 24.77 -13.88
CA ALA A 165 -6.04 23.74 -12.89
C ALA A 165 -6.84 22.43 -13.07
N ARG A 166 -7.62 22.30 -14.15
CA ARG A 166 -8.56 21.18 -14.38
C ARG A 166 -7.84 19.83 -14.39
N ARG A 167 -7.89 19.12 -13.26
CA ARG A 167 -7.43 17.73 -13.18
C ARG A 167 -8.50 16.80 -13.76
N PRO A 168 -8.12 15.68 -14.39
CA PRO A 168 -9.07 14.67 -14.84
C PRO A 168 -9.81 14.11 -13.62
N HIS A 169 -11.05 14.53 -13.44
CA HIS A 169 -11.91 14.10 -12.35
C HIS A 169 -13.11 13.35 -12.90
N LEU A 170 -13.83 12.69 -12.01
CA LEU A 170 -15.07 12.03 -12.33
C LEU A 170 -16.10 13.07 -12.75
N THR A 171 -16.75 12.80 -13.86
CA THR A 171 -17.98 13.47 -14.29
C THR A 171 -19.02 12.39 -14.55
N ILE A 172 -20.29 12.77 -14.61
CA ILE A 172 -21.40 11.85 -14.90
C ILE A 172 -21.32 11.16 -16.28
N ARG A 173 -20.35 11.54 -17.11
CA ARG A 173 -20.03 10.92 -18.41
C ARG A 173 -18.95 9.84 -18.33
N ASN A 174 -18.32 9.65 -17.17
CA ASN A 174 -17.28 8.64 -17.00
C ASN A 174 -17.89 7.27 -16.68
N HIS A 175 -17.30 6.24 -17.30
CA HIS A 175 -17.59 4.84 -16.96
C HIS A 175 -16.38 4.27 -16.23
N LEU A 176 -16.56 3.87 -14.98
CA LEU A 176 -15.51 3.22 -14.21
C LEU A 176 -15.26 1.81 -14.75
N LEU A 177 -14.03 1.33 -14.56
CA LEU A 177 -13.63 -0.02 -14.92
C LEU A 177 -13.76 -0.92 -13.69
N GLY A 178 -14.37 -2.09 -13.85
CA GLY A 178 -14.59 -3.00 -12.75
C GLY A 178 -15.58 -4.12 -13.06
N THR A 179 -15.94 -4.86 -12.02
CA THR A 179 -16.89 -5.97 -12.04
C THR A 179 -18.31 -5.53 -11.66
N GLY A 180 -18.45 -4.35 -11.07
CA GLY A 180 -19.70 -3.80 -10.53
C GLY A 180 -20.05 -4.30 -9.14
N ARG A 181 -21.15 -3.76 -8.59
CA ARG A 181 -21.51 -3.81 -7.16
C ARG A 181 -21.33 -5.20 -6.55
N PHE A 182 -20.61 -5.28 -5.43
CA PHE A 182 -20.56 -6.51 -4.64
C PHE A 182 -21.86 -6.73 -3.86
N SER A 183 -22.26 -7.99 -3.74
CA SER A 183 -23.39 -8.37 -2.89
C SER A 183 -22.93 -8.59 -1.46
N ALA A 184 -23.82 -8.34 -0.51
CA ALA A 184 -23.57 -8.69 0.88
C ALA A 184 -23.51 -10.23 1.04
N PRO A 185 -22.62 -10.74 1.91
CA PRO A 185 -22.63 -12.14 2.28
C PRO A 185 -23.96 -12.51 2.97
N PRO A 186 -24.40 -13.78 2.91
CA PRO A 186 -25.57 -14.23 3.63
C PRO A 186 -25.33 -14.19 5.14
N GLU A 187 -26.38 -13.89 5.91
CA GLU A 187 -26.41 -14.24 7.32
C GLU A 187 -26.32 -15.76 7.45
N LYS A 188 -25.46 -16.24 8.35
CA LYS A 188 -25.25 -17.67 8.59
C LYS A 188 -26.18 -18.19 9.68
N ASP A 189 -27.45 -17.79 9.57
CA ASP A 189 -28.53 -18.21 10.45
C ASP A 189 -28.81 -19.71 10.34
N ALA A 190 -29.64 -20.25 11.23
CA ALA A 190 -29.95 -21.68 11.27
C ALA A 190 -30.50 -22.21 9.93
N GLU A 191 -31.24 -21.39 9.19
CA GLU A 191 -31.81 -21.75 7.90
C GLU A 191 -30.74 -21.88 6.81
N TYR A 192 -29.80 -20.94 6.74
CA TYR A 192 -28.63 -21.05 5.84
C TYR A 192 -27.81 -22.30 6.16
N GLN A 193 -27.53 -22.55 7.44
CA GLN A 193 -26.74 -23.70 7.86
C GLN A 193 -27.43 -25.02 7.48
N ARG A 194 -28.75 -25.11 7.73
CA ARG A 194 -29.56 -26.25 7.33
C ARG A 194 -29.57 -26.43 5.81
N GLY A 195 -29.72 -25.35 5.04
CA GLY A 195 -29.62 -25.38 3.59
C GLY A 195 -28.26 -25.91 3.13
N TYR A 196 -27.17 -25.38 3.69
CA TYR A 196 -25.80 -25.79 3.37
C TYR A 196 -25.58 -27.28 3.59
N LEU A 197 -25.97 -27.78 4.76
CA LEU A 197 -25.86 -29.21 5.07
C LEU A 197 -26.76 -30.05 4.16
N CYS A 198 -27.96 -29.59 3.80
CA CYS A 198 -28.83 -30.28 2.85
C CYS A 198 -28.16 -30.45 1.48
N GLY A 199 -27.63 -29.36 0.90
CA GLY A 199 -26.96 -29.41 -0.40
C GLY A 199 -25.68 -30.26 -0.37
N MET A 200 -24.84 -30.07 0.65
CA MET A 200 -23.58 -30.78 0.82
C MET A 200 -23.77 -32.29 1.01
N ILE A 201 -24.63 -32.68 1.96
CA ILE A 201 -24.82 -34.09 2.33
C ILE A 201 -25.56 -34.85 1.23
N ARG A 202 -26.49 -34.20 0.49
CA ARG A 202 -27.14 -34.84 -0.65
C ARG A 202 -26.24 -34.99 -1.87
N GLY A 203 -25.25 -34.12 -2.04
CA GLY A 203 -24.24 -34.25 -3.09
C GLY A 203 -23.21 -35.35 -2.78
N ASP A 204 -22.49 -35.21 -1.65
CA ASP A 204 -21.30 -36.04 -1.36
C ASP A 204 -21.43 -36.90 -0.08
N GLY A 205 -22.56 -36.82 0.63
CA GLY A 205 -22.77 -37.55 1.87
C GLY A 205 -23.27 -38.99 1.68
N SER A 206 -22.83 -39.88 2.56
CA SER A 206 -23.31 -41.25 2.66
C SER A 206 -24.07 -41.45 3.97
N ILE A 207 -25.35 -41.80 3.88
CA ILE A 207 -26.22 -42.05 5.04
C ILE A 207 -27.01 -43.33 4.86
N GLY A 208 -27.03 -44.18 5.88
CA GLY A 208 -27.70 -45.48 5.79
C GLY A 208 -27.93 -46.14 7.14
N SER A 209 -28.88 -47.07 7.15
CA SER A 209 -29.15 -47.99 8.25
C SER A 209 -29.05 -49.40 7.68
N TYR A 210 -28.18 -50.24 8.25
CA TYR A 210 -27.88 -51.57 7.74
C TYR A 210 -28.20 -52.60 8.81
N ALA A 211 -29.06 -53.57 8.47
CA ALA A 211 -29.28 -54.72 9.34
C ALA A 211 -28.02 -55.59 9.34
N TYR A 212 -27.49 -55.84 10.53
CA TYR A 212 -26.33 -56.68 10.75
C TYR A 212 -26.75 -57.94 11.49
N SER A 213 -26.58 -59.11 10.87
CA SER A 213 -26.79 -60.42 11.49
C SER A 213 -25.47 -60.91 12.09
N GLY A 214 -25.25 -60.61 13.37
CA GLY A 214 -24.12 -61.15 14.13
C GLY A 214 -24.41 -62.57 14.68
N ARG A 215 -23.35 -63.31 15.07
CA ARG A 215 -23.41 -64.67 15.67
C ARG A 215 -24.18 -64.78 17.01
N ARG A 216 -24.73 -63.70 17.56
CA ARG A 216 -25.59 -63.70 18.76
C ARG A 216 -27.03 -63.33 18.36
N ARG A 217 -28.01 -64.07 18.88
CA ARG A 217 -29.46 -63.89 18.61
C ARG A 217 -29.89 -62.41 18.74
N GLY A 218 -30.17 -61.77 17.61
CA GLY A 218 -30.72 -60.42 17.49
C GLY A 218 -30.26 -59.72 16.20
N THR A 219 -31.18 -59.23 15.38
CA THR A 219 -30.86 -58.34 14.25
C THR A 219 -30.51 -56.96 14.81
N ASP A 220 -29.23 -56.58 14.77
CA ASP A 220 -28.78 -55.26 15.22
C ASP A 220 -28.71 -54.30 14.02
N VAL A 221 -29.25 -53.08 14.15
CA VAL A 221 -29.29 -52.12 13.03
C VAL A 221 -28.20 -51.09 13.22
N GLN A 222 -27.17 -51.13 12.36
CA GLN A 222 -26.12 -50.13 12.37
C GLN A 222 -26.53 -48.88 11.60
N HIS A 223 -26.51 -47.73 12.28
CA HIS A 223 -26.72 -46.41 11.67
C HIS A 223 -25.36 -45.78 11.32
N ARG A 224 -25.24 -45.19 10.13
CA ARG A 224 -23.99 -44.52 9.72
C ARG A 224 -24.28 -43.27 8.90
N PHE A 225 -23.61 -42.19 9.28
CA PHE A 225 -23.41 -41.00 8.46
C PHE A 225 -21.91 -40.82 8.21
N ARG A 226 -21.54 -40.49 6.97
CA ARG A 226 -20.18 -40.11 6.58
C ARG A 226 -20.21 -39.04 5.50
N LEU A 227 -19.37 -38.02 5.62
CA LEU A 227 -19.07 -37.06 4.56
C LEU A 227 -17.56 -37.06 4.34
N ALA A 228 -17.10 -37.33 3.11
CA ALA A 228 -15.69 -37.43 2.77
C ALA A 228 -15.35 -36.43 1.65
N LEU A 229 -14.41 -35.53 1.88
CA LEU A 229 -14.08 -34.43 0.98
C LEU A 229 -12.57 -34.22 0.86
N ILE A 230 -12.15 -33.75 -0.32
CA ILE A 230 -10.77 -33.29 -0.56
C ILE A 230 -10.54 -31.90 0.05
N ASP A 231 -11.57 -31.06 0.07
CA ASP A 231 -11.48 -29.67 0.51
C ASP A 231 -11.85 -29.52 1.99
N LEU A 232 -10.83 -29.31 2.82
CA LEU A 232 -10.98 -29.15 4.28
C LEU A 232 -11.88 -27.98 4.68
N GLU A 233 -11.96 -26.92 3.86
CA GLU A 233 -12.83 -25.75 4.12
C GLU A 233 -14.32 -26.15 4.22
N ALA A 234 -14.79 -26.98 3.29
CA ALA A 234 -16.15 -27.47 3.27
C ALA A 234 -16.40 -28.54 4.34
N LEU A 235 -15.42 -29.43 4.58
CA LEU A 235 -15.51 -30.45 5.61
C LEU A 235 -15.62 -29.83 7.01
N SER A 236 -14.73 -28.89 7.33
CA SER A 236 -14.71 -28.18 8.61
C SER A 236 -15.98 -27.35 8.83
N ARG A 237 -16.47 -26.70 7.77
CA ARG A 237 -17.74 -25.95 7.83
C ARG A 237 -18.92 -26.88 8.12
N SER A 238 -18.97 -28.04 7.46
CA SER A 238 -20.01 -29.04 7.67
C SER A 238 -19.96 -29.61 9.08
N ALA A 239 -18.77 -29.95 9.59
CA ALA A 239 -18.57 -30.43 10.94
C ALA A 239 -19.05 -29.41 12.00
N ARG A 240 -18.73 -28.13 11.80
CA ARG A 240 -19.16 -27.05 12.70
C ARG A 240 -20.68 -26.88 12.70
N TYR A 241 -21.33 -26.83 11.54
CA TYR A 241 -22.80 -26.70 11.50
C TYR A 241 -23.51 -27.92 12.08
N LEU A 242 -22.97 -29.13 11.91
CA LEU A 242 -23.48 -30.33 12.56
C LEU A 242 -23.33 -30.26 14.09
N LEU A 243 -22.20 -29.76 14.58
CA LEU A 243 -21.97 -29.56 16.01
C LEU A 243 -22.95 -28.54 16.62
N GLU A 244 -23.23 -27.43 15.92
CA GLU A 244 -24.19 -26.39 16.37
C GLU A 244 -25.63 -26.92 16.52
N ILE A 245 -25.98 -28.01 15.83
CA ILE A 245 -27.27 -28.71 15.98
C ILE A 245 -27.19 -29.99 16.84
N ASN A 246 -26.16 -30.10 17.68
CA ASN A 246 -25.89 -31.22 18.58
C ASN A 246 -25.68 -32.57 17.86
N VAL A 247 -25.03 -32.54 16.71
CA VAL A 247 -24.57 -33.73 15.99
C VAL A 247 -23.04 -33.74 15.93
N PRO A 248 -22.35 -34.12 17.02
CA PRO A 248 -20.89 -34.24 17.00
C PRO A 248 -20.46 -35.33 16.01
N THR A 249 -19.35 -35.07 15.31
CA THR A 249 -18.75 -35.99 14.34
C THR A 249 -17.28 -36.21 14.63
N GLN A 250 -16.77 -37.39 14.30
CA GLN A 250 -15.35 -37.72 14.39
C GLN A 250 -14.69 -37.51 13.03
N GLU A 251 -13.64 -36.70 12.98
CA GLU A 251 -12.79 -36.51 11.80
C GLU A 251 -11.71 -37.61 11.71
N PHE A 252 -11.44 -38.10 10.50
CA PHE A 252 -10.40 -39.09 10.24
C PHE A 252 -9.91 -39.03 8.77
N LEU A 253 -8.70 -39.54 8.52
CA LEU A 253 -8.17 -39.69 7.17
C LEU A 253 -8.87 -40.86 6.48
N PHE A 254 -9.63 -40.58 5.41
CA PHE A 254 -10.40 -41.57 4.66
C PHE A 254 -9.56 -42.24 3.57
N GLN A 255 -8.78 -41.45 2.83
CA GLN A 255 -7.88 -41.95 1.79
C GLN A 255 -6.55 -41.19 1.86
N LYS A 256 -5.43 -41.92 1.94
CA LYS A 256 -4.08 -41.34 1.90
C LYS A 256 -3.79 -40.74 0.52
N ALA A 257 -2.88 -39.76 0.48
CA ALA A 257 -2.39 -39.19 -0.77
C ALA A 257 -1.72 -40.28 -1.64
N ALA A 258 -1.94 -40.22 -2.95
CA ALA A 258 -1.27 -41.05 -3.96
C ALA A 258 -0.75 -40.14 -5.08
N VAL A 259 0.09 -40.66 -5.98
CA VAL A 259 0.62 -39.86 -7.10
C VAL A 259 -0.53 -39.28 -7.92
N GLY A 260 -0.68 -37.95 -7.93
CA GLY A 260 -1.76 -37.24 -8.61
C GLY A 260 -3.06 -37.05 -7.80
N TYR A 261 -3.19 -37.61 -6.60
CA TYR A 261 -4.40 -37.53 -5.76
C TYR A 261 -4.11 -36.90 -4.39
N ARG A 262 -4.92 -35.90 -4.03
CA ARG A 262 -4.88 -35.25 -2.70
C ARG A 262 -5.48 -36.18 -1.63
N PRO A 263 -5.04 -36.08 -0.35
CA PRO A 263 -5.66 -36.85 0.72
C PRO A 263 -7.13 -36.47 0.89
N VAL A 264 -7.97 -37.46 1.18
CA VAL A 264 -9.40 -37.29 1.45
C VAL A 264 -9.62 -37.46 2.95
N TYR A 265 -10.22 -36.46 3.58
CA TYR A 265 -10.62 -36.50 4.99
C TYR A 265 -12.13 -36.73 5.08
N ALA A 266 -12.58 -37.33 6.17
CA ALA A 266 -13.99 -37.57 6.39
C ALA A 266 -14.42 -37.29 7.82
N ILE A 267 -15.67 -36.87 7.97
CA ILE A 267 -16.37 -36.81 9.25
C ILE A 267 -17.42 -37.92 9.32
N ARG A 268 -17.63 -38.53 10.49
CA ARG A 268 -18.64 -39.57 10.69
C ARG A 268 -19.34 -39.50 12.04
N THR A 269 -20.53 -40.08 12.11
CA THR A 269 -21.19 -40.51 13.34
C THR A 269 -21.95 -41.82 13.10
N SER A 270 -22.00 -42.66 14.12
CA SER A 270 -22.78 -43.91 14.13
C SER A 270 -23.85 -43.94 15.23
N VAL A 271 -23.99 -42.85 15.98
CA VAL A 271 -25.04 -42.73 17.00
C VAL A 271 -26.39 -42.60 16.29
N ARG A 272 -27.33 -43.50 16.59
CA ARG A 272 -28.67 -43.54 15.96
C ARG A 272 -29.37 -42.18 15.96
N LEU A 273 -29.44 -41.53 17.12
CA LEU A 273 -30.08 -40.22 17.27
C LEU A 273 -29.47 -39.16 16.34
N HIS A 274 -28.13 -39.14 16.24
CA HIS A 274 -27.42 -38.20 15.38
C HIS A 274 -27.71 -38.48 13.89
N VAL A 275 -27.72 -39.75 13.48
CA VAL A 275 -28.01 -40.14 12.09
C VAL A 275 -29.47 -39.80 11.72
N GLU A 276 -30.43 -40.05 12.61
CA GLU A 276 -31.83 -39.65 12.38
C GLU A 276 -31.98 -38.12 12.31
N ARG A 277 -31.25 -37.38 13.14
CA ARG A 277 -31.23 -35.90 13.06
C ARG A 277 -30.68 -35.39 11.75
N VAL A 278 -29.61 -36.01 11.21
CA VAL A 278 -29.09 -35.70 9.87
C VAL A 278 -30.12 -36.03 8.79
N LYS A 279 -30.81 -37.19 8.87
CA LYS A 279 -31.88 -37.53 7.92
C LYS A 279 -33.01 -36.50 7.93
N GLU A 280 -33.43 -36.05 9.11
CA GLU A 280 -34.46 -35.02 9.28
C GLU A 280 -34.02 -33.69 8.69
N LEU A 281 -32.77 -33.27 8.96
CA LEU A 281 -32.19 -32.02 8.49
C LEU A 281 -32.23 -31.89 6.96
N ILE A 282 -31.87 -32.96 6.25
CA ILE A 282 -31.78 -32.99 4.78
C ILE A 282 -33.12 -33.28 4.09
N ARG A 283 -34.23 -33.35 4.83
CA ARG A 283 -35.56 -33.42 4.21
C ARG A 283 -35.86 -32.13 3.47
N TRP A 284 -36.48 -32.27 2.30
CA TRP A 284 -36.94 -31.13 1.52
C TRP A 284 -37.96 -30.33 2.35
N PRO A 285 -37.71 -29.03 2.61
CA PRO A 285 -38.62 -28.20 3.37
C PRO A 285 -39.88 -27.88 2.57
N THR A 286 -40.99 -27.65 3.28
CA THR A 286 -42.30 -27.25 2.71
C THR A 286 -42.42 -25.74 2.53
N ALA A 287 -41.78 -24.94 3.40
CA ALA A 287 -41.65 -23.49 3.28
C ALA A 287 -40.16 -23.10 3.20
N LEU A 288 -39.82 -22.20 2.27
CA LEU A 288 -38.42 -21.92 1.92
C LEU A 288 -38.06 -20.46 2.15
N SER A 289 -37.19 -20.24 3.12
CA SER A 289 -36.54 -18.95 3.32
C SER A 289 -35.51 -18.67 2.22
N SER A 290 -35.28 -17.38 1.93
CA SER A 290 -34.16 -16.97 1.08
C SER A 290 -32.81 -17.43 1.64
N SER A 291 -32.69 -17.48 2.97
CA SER A 291 -31.49 -17.93 3.67
C SER A 291 -31.18 -19.40 3.40
N TRP A 292 -32.17 -20.28 3.54
CA TRP A 292 -32.03 -21.71 3.22
C TRP A 292 -31.60 -21.93 1.77
N ARG A 293 -32.17 -21.18 0.81
CA ARG A 293 -31.81 -21.32 -0.62
C ARG A 293 -30.35 -20.96 -0.90
N LYS A 294 -29.85 -19.89 -0.27
CA LYS A 294 -28.42 -19.52 -0.35
C LYS A 294 -27.55 -20.60 0.28
N GLY A 295 -27.95 -21.13 1.43
CA GLY A 295 -27.29 -22.27 2.07
C GLY A 295 -27.22 -23.47 1.14
N PHE A 296 -28.36 -23.90 0.62
CA PHE A 296 -28.49 -25.05 -0.28
C PHE A 296 -27.59 -24.93 -1.50
N LEU A 297 -27.61 -23.77 -2.17
CA LEU A 297 -26.73 -23.51 -3.32
C LEU A 297 -25.24 -23.53 -2.94
N ALA A 298 -24.85 -23.03 -1.77
CA ALA A 298 -23.47 -23.12 -1.30
C ALA A 298 -23.05 -24.56 -1.06
N GLY A 299 -23.90 -25.34 -0.38
CA GLY A 299 -23.61 -26.74 -0.08
C GLY A 299 -23.46 -27.58 -1.34
N ILE A 300 -24.41 -27.48 -2.27
CA ILE A 300 -24.37 -28.26 -3.52
C ILE A 300 -23.27 -27.77 -4.47
N PHE A 301 -22.95 -26.48 -4.47
CA PHE A 301 -21.81 -25.98 -5.24
C PHE A 301 -20.47 -26.46 -4.66
N ASP A 302 -20.34 -26.51 -3.34
CA ASP A 302 -19.15 -27.06 -2.71
C ASP A 302 -19.01 -28.57 -2.95
N ALA A 303 -20.11 -29.33 -3.00
CA ALA A 303 -20.08 -30.75 -3.38
C ALA A 303 -19.75 -30.90 -4.88
N GLU A 304 -20.67 -30.51 -5.76
CA GLU A 304 -20.63 -30.86 -7.19
C GLU A 304 -20.40 -29.68 -8.13
N GLY A 305 -20.34 -28.46 -7.59
CA GLY A 305 -20.11 -27.25 -8.37
C GLY A 305 -18.68 -27.11 -8.88
N CYS A 306 -18.54 -26.40 -10.00
CA CYS A 306 -17.26 -26.07 -10.61
C CYS A 306 -17.28 -24.65 -11.17
N TYR A 307 -16.17 -23.94 -10.98
CA TYR A 307 -15.86 -22.71 -11.72
C TYR A 307 -14.54 -22.93 -12.46
N SER A 308 -14.60 -22.93 -13.80
CA SER A 308 -13.40 -23.09 -14.62
C SER A 308 -13.56 -22.32 -15.92
N ARG A 309 -12.45 -21.70 -16.39
CA ARG A 309 -12.40 -20.91 -17.62
C ARG A 309 -13.52 -19.85 -17.71
N GLY A 310 -13.91 -19.27 -16.58
CA GLY A 310 -14.97 -18.24 -16.52
C GLY A 310 -16.40 -18.79 -16.59
N ILE A 311 -16.61 -20.09 -16.35
CA ILE A 311 -17.93 -20.72 -16.41
C ILE A 311 -18.25 -21.40 -15.08
N LEU A 312 -19.40 -21.02 -14.50
CA LEU A 312 -19.96 -21.59 -13.27
C LEU A 312 -21.01 -22.65 -13.60
N ARG A 313 -20.81 -23.88 -13.12
CA ARG A 313 -21.70 -25.03 -13.34
C ARG A 313 -21.95 -25.80 -12.05
N ILE A 314 -23.11 -26.43 -11.96
CA ILE A 314 -23.46 -27.44 -10.94
C ILE A 314 -24.06 -28.62 -11.68
N SER A 315 -23.51 -29.82 -11.49
CA SER A 315 -23.90 -31.02 -12.24
C SER A 315 -24.44 -32.09 -11.29
N ASN A 316 -25.64 -32.62 -11.54
CA ASN A 316 -26.22 -33.68 -10.71
C ASN A 316 -27.03 -34.66 -11.58
N ALA A 317 -27.11 -35.93 -11.18
CA ALA A 317 -27.88 -36.97 -11.87
C ALA A 317 -29.32 -37.14 -11.31
N ASP A 318 -29.61 -36.58 -10.15
CA ASP A 318 -30.93 -36.53 -9.54
C ASP A 318 -31.73 -35.33 -10.08
N CYS A 319 -32.80 -35.60 -10.82
CA CYS A 319 -33.68 -34.57 -11.37
C CYS A 319 -34.27 -33.66 -10.29
N LYS A 320 -34.55 -34.18 -9.09
CA LYS A 320 -35.09 -33.38 -7.99
C LYS A 320 -34.06 -32.39 -7.46
N MET A 321 -32.78 -32.77 -7.41
CA MET A 321 -31.70 -31.84 -7.07
C MET A 321 -31.61 -30.70 -8.09
N ILE A 322 -31.71 -31.03 -9.38
CA ILE A 322 -31.68 -30.06 -10.48
C ILE A 322 -32.86 -29.08 -10.41
N GLU A 323 -34.08 -29.58 -10.15
CA GLU A 323 -35.27 -28.74 -9.92
C GLU A 323 -35.04 -27.74 -8.78
N TRP A 324 -34.49 -28.21 -7.65
CA TRP A 324 -34.20 -27.34 -6.51
C TRP A 324 -33.11 -26.31 -6.78
N ILE A 325 -32.07 -26.69 -7.53
CA ILE A 325 -31.00 -25.77 -7.94
C ILE A 325 -31.60 -24.68 -8.84
N VAL A 326 -32.36 -25.05 -9.87
CA VAL A 326 -32.97 -24.12 -10.82
C VAL A 326 -33.98 -23.20 -10.14
N ASP A 327 -34.87 -23.73 -9.29
CA ASP A 327 -35.84 -22.91 -8.54
C ASP A 327 -35.11 -21.93 -7.61
N SER A 328 -34.08 -22.39 -6.88
CA SER A 328 -33.30 -21.52 -5.98
C SER A 328 -32.57 -20.41 -6.74
N LEU A 329 -31.94 -20.73 -7.87
CA LEU A 329 -31.29 -19.74 -8.74
C LEU A 329 -32.30 -18.73 -9.27
N ARG A 330 -33.45 -19.19 -9.79
CA ARG A 330 -34.54 -18.33 -10.30
C ARG A 330 -35.06 -17.38 -9.23
N ARG A 331 -35.33 -17.89 -8.02
CA ARG A 331 -35.82 -17.07 -6.88
C ARG A 331 -34.81 -16.06 -6.40
N LEU A 332 -33.52 -16.38 -6.49
CA LEU A 332 -32.41 -15.45 -6.23
C LEU A 332 -32.04 -14.60 -7.47
N LYS A 333 -32.88 -14.62 -8.51
CA LYS A 333 -32.77 -13.85 -9.74
C LYS A 333 -31.49 -14.12 -10.55
N PHE A 334 -30.90 -15.31 -10.43
CA PHE A 334 -29.84 -15.76 -11.33
C PHE A 334 -30.45 -16.26 -12.63
N ASP A 335 -29.81 -15.89 -13.73
CA ASP A 335 -30.09 -16.44 -15.03
C ASP A 335 -29.30 -17.75 -15.23
N SER A 336 -30.01 -18.85 -15.47
CA SER A 336 -29.41 -20.19 -15.59
C SER A 336 -30.11 -21.01 -16.65
N ILE A 337 -29.34 -21.91 -17.28
CA ILE A 337 -29.86 -22.90 -18.22
C ILE A 337 -29.47 -24.31 -17.76
N VAL A 338 -30.23 -25.31 -18.20
CA VAL A 338 -29.93 -26.72 -17.99
C VAL A 338 -29.44 -27.30 -19.31
N GLU A 339 -28.28 -27.95 -19.28
CA GLU A 339 -27.65 -28.61 -20.41
C GLU A 339 -27.54 -30.12 -20.09
N GLU A 340 -27.72 -30.99 -21.09
CA GLU A 340 -27.49 -32.43 -20.94
C GLU A 340 -26.06 -32.79 -21.38
N THR A 341 -25.35 -33.58 -20.58
CA THR A 341 -24.04 -34.09 -20.99
C THR A 341 -24.20 -35.46 -21.65
N LYS A 342 -23.79 -35.58 -22.92
CA LYS A 342 -23.67 -36.88 -23.60
C LYS A 342 -22.47 -37.65 -23.06
N VAL A 343 -22.64 -38.36 -21.94
CA VAL A 343 -21.62 -39.29 -21.44
C VAL A 343 -21.92 -40.68 -22.01
N ASN A 344 -20.94 -41.29 -22.67
CA ASN A 344 -20.96 -42.68 -23.19
C ASN A 344 -20.98 -43.73 -22.06
N ARG A 345 -21.93 -43.66 -21.12
CA ARG A 345 -22.15 -44.71 -20.10
C ARG A 345 -23.63 -45.07 -20.03
N PRO A 346 -24.00 -46.36 -19.95
CA PRO A 346 -25.39 -46.77 -19.73
C PRO A 346 -25.83 -46.31 -18.34
N GLY A 347 -26.71 -45.32 -18.27
CA GLY A 347 -27.18 -44.74 -17.00
C GLY A 347 -27.74 -43.33 -17.18
N LYS A 348 -28.59 -42.92 -16.23
CA LYS A 348 -29.34 -41.65 -16.23
C LYS A 348 -28.49 -40.45 -16.72
N PRO A 349 -29.04 -39.56 -17.57
CA PRO A 349 -28.30 -38.41 -18.09
C PRO A 349 -27.85 -37.49 -16.94
N ILE A 350 -26.59 -37.01 -17.01
CA ILE A 350 -26.10 -35.99 -16.08
C ILE A 350 -26.53 -34.63 -16.59
N LEU A 351 -27.35 -33.96 -15.80
CA LEU A 351 -27.82 -32.60 -16.07
C LEU A 351 -26.86 -31.59 -15.47
N VAL A 352 -26.60 -30.51 -16.22
CA VAL A 352 -25.65 -29.46 -15.85
C VAL A 352 -26.37 -28.12 -15.83
N VAL A 353 -26.47 -27.52 -14.65
CA VAL A 353 -27.00 -26.16 -14.50
C VAL A 353 -25.87 -25.16 -14.67
N ARG A 354 -25.94 -24.33 -15.70
CA ARG A 354 -24.95 -23.28 -15.99
C ARG A 354 -25.50 -21.90 -15.66
N VAL A 355 -24.79 -21.15 -14.82
CA VAL A 355 -25.15 -19.75 -14.50
C VAL A 355 -24.56 -18.81 -15.56
N ARG A 356 -25.43 -18.05 -16.22
CA ARG A 356 -25.09 -17.07 -17.27
C ARG A 356 -24.78 -15.70 -16.66
N GLY A 357 -24.40 -14.74 -17.50
CA GLY A 357 -24.12 -13.35 -17.09
C GLY A 357 -22.66 -13.01 -16.76
N GLY A 358 -21.74 -13.97 -16.88
CA GLY A 358 -20.29 -13.74 -16.80
C GLY A 358 -19.80 -13.39 -15.39
N LEU A 359 -18.61 -12.80 -15.32
CA LEU A 359 -17.87 -12.57 -14.08
C LEU A 359 -18.69 -11.79 -13.03
N ARG A 360 -19.51 -10.82 -13.44
CA ARG A 360 -20.39 -10.07 -12.54
C ARG A 360 -21.37 -10.98 -11.81
N GLU A 361 -22.11 -11.82 -12.54
CA GLU A 361 -23.08 -12.74 -11.95
C GLU A 361 -22.39 -13.86 -11.16
N HIS A 362 -21.19 -14.29 -11.58
CA HIS A 362 -20.40 -15.27 -10.83
C HIS A 362 -19.90 -14.72 -9.49
N LEU A 363 -19.42 -13.47 -9.45
CA LEU A 363 -19.09 -12.79 -8.19
C LEU A 363 -20.33 -12.54 -7.33
N ARG A 364 -21.47 -12.19 -7.94
CA ARG A 364 -22.75 -12.09 -7.23
C ARG A 364 -23.11 -13.42 -6.57
N PHE A 365 -22.94 -14.53 -7.28
CA PHE A 365 -23.11 -15.87 -6.74
C PHE A 365 -22.14 -16.13 -5.58
N PHE A 366 -20.83 -15.94 -5.77
CA PHE A 366 -19.84 -16.20 -4.72
C PHE A 366 -20.08 -15.38 -3.45
N HIS A 367 -20.49 -14.11 -3.58
CA HIS A 367 -20.77 -13.26 -2.43
C HIS A 367 -22.11 -13.60 -1.78
N MET A 368 -23.21 -13.68 -2.55
CA MET A 368 -24.56 -13.89 -2.01
C MET A 368 -24.77 -15.31 -1.46
N VAL A 369 -24.11 -16.30 -2.06
CA VAL A 369 -24.25 -17.72 -1.71
C VAL A 369 -23.18 -18.12 -0.68
N ASP A 370 -21.99 -17.50 -0.72
CA ASP A 370 -20.80 -17.82 0.10
C ASP A 370 -20.40 -19.32 0.11
N PRO A 371 -20.05 -19.94 -1.03
CA PRO A 371 -19.44 -21.27 -1.02
C PRO A 371 -18.14 -21.30 -0.19
N ALA A 372 -17.89 -22.43 0.48
CA ALA A 372 -16.75 -22.60 1.37
C ALA A 372 -15.44 -22.68 0.60
N ILE A 373 -15.42 -23.44 -0.50
CA ILE A 373 -14.18 -23.89 -1.16
C ILE A 373 -13.57 -22.74 -1.97
N SER A 374 -12.44 -22.22 -1.51
CA SER A 374 -11.77 -21.04 -2.09
C SER A 374 -11.25 -21.30 -3.50
N ARG A 375 -10.70 -22.49 -3.78
CA ARG A 375 -10.22 -22.85 -5.13
C ARG A 375 -11.33 -22.87 -6.19
N LYS A 376 -12.59 -23.11 -5.80
CA LYS A 376 -13.76 -23.10 -6.70
C LYS A 376 -14.25 -21.67 -6.99
N LYS A 377 -13.61 -20.64 -6.42
CA LYS A 377 -13.92 -19.22 -6.60
C LYS A 377 -12.75 -18.42 -7.18
N ASP A 378 -11.70 -19.09 -7.64
CA ASP A 378 -10.54 -18.42 -8.21
C ASP A 378 -10.90 -17.78 -9.56
N ILE A 379 -10.75 -16.46 -9.62
CA ILE A 379 -11.05 -15.62 -10.79
C ILE A 379 -9.78 -15.01 -11.39
N SER A 380 -8.60 -15.49 -10.98
CA SER A 380 -7.32 -15.04 -11.53
C SER A 380 -7.32 -15.19 -13.04
N TRP A 381 -6.72 -14.21 -13.72
CA TRP A 381 -6.63 -14.11 -15.17
C TRP A 381 -7.97 -13.93 -15.89
N GLN A 382 -9.08 -13.67 -15.18
CA GLN A 382 -10.30 -13.19 -15.84
C GLN A 382 -10.10 -11.74 -16.30
N ALA A 383 -10.43 -11.49 -17.56
CA ALA A 383 -10.43 -10.14 -18.11
C ALA A 383 -11.59 -9.31 -17.52
N ILE A 384 -11.31 -8.07 -17.11
CA ILE A 384 -12.31 -7.09 -16.73
C ILE A 384 -12.95 -6.56 -18.00
N LYS A 385 -14.00 -7.26 -18.45
CA LYS A 385 -14.87 -6.83 -19.54
C LYS A 385 -15.91 -5.89 -18.94
N ASN A 386 -16.10 -4.70 -19.51
CA ASN A 386 -16.95 -3.64 -18.97
C ASN A 386 -18.45 -3.96 -19.10
N GLN A 387 -18.88 -5.10 -18.55
CA GLN A 387 -20.25 -5.65 -18.63
C GLN A 387 -21.20 -4.99 -17.63
N ALA A 388 -20.68 -4.43 -16.55
CA ALA A 388 -21.46 -3.67 -15.58
C ALA A 388 -21.68 -2.23 -16.07
N LYS A 389 -22.87 -1.68 -15.78
CA LYS A 389 -23.21 -0.28 -16.08
C LYS A 389 -22.58 0.65 -15.04
N LEU A 390 -21.28 0.87 -15.14
CA LEU A 390 -20.49 1.64 -14.15
C LEU A 390 -20.35 3.12 -14.51
N ARG A 391 -21.36 3.69 -15.16
CA ARG A 391 -21.39 5.13 -15.42
C ARG A 391 -21.62 5.88 -14.11
N VAL A 392 -20.86 6.94 -13.88
CA VAL A 392 -21.07 7.82 -12.73
C VAL A 392 -22.42 8.54 -12.88
N VAL A 393 -23.23 8.51 -11.83
CA VAL A 393 -24.54 9.17 -11.76
C VAL A 393 -24.47 10.42 -10.90
N SER A 394 -23.84 10.34 -9.73
CA SER A 394 -23.63 11.49 -8.86
C SER A 394 -22.28 11.43 -8.13
N ILE A 395 -21.79 12.61 -7.75
CA ILE A 395 -20.63 12.82 -6.91
C ILE A 395 -21.03 13.91 -5.92
N GLU A 396 -21.26 13.54 -4.67
CA GLU A 396 -21.86 14.42 -3.66
C GLU A 396 -20.88 14.60 -2.49
N PRO A 397 -20.54 15.83 -2.07
CA PRO A 397 -19.86 16.02 -0.80
C PRO A 397 -20.79 15.60 0.34
N LEU A 398 -20.28 14.85 1.31
CA LEU A 398 -21.05 14.47 2.51
C LEU A 398 -21.14 15.60 3.54
N GLY A 399 -20.29 16.62 3.44
CA GLY A 399 -20.31 17.80 4.32
C GLY A 399 -19.63 17.61 5.68
N PHE A 400 -18.99 16.46 5.91
CA PHE A 400 -18.22 16.18 7.12
C PHE A 400 -16.99 15.32 6.82
N ASP A 401 -16.04 15.34 7.75
CA ASP A 401 -14.82 14.54 7.67
C ASP A 401 -15.08 13.12 8.19
N LEU A 402 -14.51 12.13 7.52
CA LEU A 402 -14.62 10.72 7.91
C LEU A 402 -13.23 10.10 8.12
N PRO A 403 -13.08 9.16 9.07
CA PRO A 403 -11.99 8.20 9.06
C PRO A 403 -12.04 7.38 7.76
N MET A 404 -11.01 7.56 6.94
CA MET A 404 -10.85 6.91 5.67
C MET A 404 -9.57 6.09 5.66
N PHE A 405 -9.58 4.99 4.93
CA PHE A 405 -8.55 3.98 4.88
C PHE A 405 -7.98 3.87 3.48
N ASP A 406 -6.75 3.44 3.38
CA ASP A 406 -6.12 3.11 2.10
C ASP A 406 -5.17 1.93 2.30
N ILE A 407 -4.89 1.22 1.20
CA ILE A 407 -4.01 0.07 1.18
C ILE A 407 -2.99 0.20 0.05
N THR A 408 -1.77 -0.24 0.32
CA THR A 408 -0.75 -0.45 -0.72
C THR A 408 -0.73 -1.93 -1.06
N THR A 409 -0.75 -2.25 -2.34
CA THR A 409 -0.78 -3.59 -2.92
C THR A 409 0.37 -3.77 -3.88
N GLY A 410 0.79 -5.01 -4.14
CA GLY A 410 1.89 -5.30 -5.08
C GLY A 410 1.61 -4.90 -6.54
N THR A 411 0.34 -4.74 -6.94
CA THR A 411 -0.05 -4.35 -8.31
C THR A 411 -0.20 -2.86 -8.51
N GLY A 412 -0.18 -2.05 -7.44
CA GLY A 412 -0.45 -0.61 -7.55
C GLY A 412 -1.95 -0.23 -7.61
N ASP A 413 -2.84 -1.22 -7.51
CA ASP A 413 -4.30 -1.07 -7.49
C ASP A 413 -5.00 -2.23 -6.76
N PHE A 414 -6.32 -2.10 -6.54
CA PHE A 414 -7.18 -3.14 -5.99
C PHE A 414 -8.63 -2.96 -6.43
N ILE A 415 -9.48 -3.97 -6.21
CA ILE A 415 -10.92 -3.86 -6.49
C ILE A 415 -11.67 -3.43 -5.22
N ALA A 416 -12.16 -2.19 -5.24
CA ALA A 416 -12.96 -1.56 -4.18
C ALA A 416 -14.43 -1.49 -4.60
N ASN A 417 -15.32 -2.18 -3.89
CA ASN A 417 -16.74 -2.33 -4.24
C ASN A 417 -17.00 -2.56 -5.73
N GLY A 418 -16.22 -3.47 -6.33
CA GLY A 418 -16.36 -3.82 -7.73
C GLY A 418 -15.78 -2.85 -8.74
N VAL A 419 -15.06 -1.80 -8.33
CA VAL A 419 -14.33 -0.90 -9.23
C VAL A 419 -12.82 -0.90 -8.96
N VAL A 420 -12.03 -0.65 -10.00
CA VAL A 420 -10.57 -0.59 -9.88
C VAL A 420 -10.13 0.73 -9.23
N SER A 421 -9.46 0.62 -8.10
CA SER A 421 -9.01 1.69 -7.21
C SER A 421 -7.47 1.77 -7.17
N HIS A 422 -6.90 2.97 -7.11
CA HIS A 422 -5.45 3.24 -7.18
C HIS A 422 -4.75 3.25 -5.80
N ASN A 423 -3.43 2.98 -5.74
CA ASN A 423 -2.55 3.08 -4.54
C ASN A 423 -1.76 4.42 -4.40
N CYS A 424 -0.81 4.56 -3.45
CA CYS A 424 0.04 5.76 -3.22
C CYS A 424 1.56 5.41 -3.27
N PHE A 425 2.48 6.32 -3.70
CA PHE A 425 3.91 5.95 -4.03
C PHE A 425 5.08 6.66 -3.28
N ALA A 426 4.93 7.77 -2.52
CA ALA A 426 6.08 8.42 -1.82
C ALA A 426 5.97 8.56 -0.28
N ARG A 427 4.78 8.29 0.26
CA ARG A 427 4.50 8.10 1.69
C ARG A 427 4.68 6.69 2.29
N PRO A 428 5.09 5.64 1.54
CA PRO A 428 5.18 4.26 2.05
C PRO A 428 6.00 4.03 3.32
N THR A 429 6.94 4.92 3.68
CA THR A 429 7.77 4.69 4.88
C THR A 429 7.00 4.71 6.20
N HIS A 430 5.92 5.49 6.31
CA HIS A 430 5.00 5.50 7.47
C HIS A 430 3.92 4.43 7.35
N GLU A 431 3.55 4.10 6.12
CA GLU A 431 2.58 3.05 5.80
C GLU A 431 3.10 1.66 6.24
N TYR A 432 4.43 1.40 6.22
CA TYR A 432 5.04 0.16 6.78
C TYR A 432 4.83 -0.02 8.30
N TYR A 433 4.52 1.05 9.02
CA TYR A 433 4.28 1.02 10.47
C TYR A 433 2.78 1.16 10.82
N GLY A 434 1.89 1.06 9.85
CA GLY A 434 0.44 1.24 10.03
C GLY A 434 0.02 2.69 10.31
N LEU A 435 0.88 3.67 10.01
CA LEU A 435 0.59 5.10 10.19
C LEU A 435 0.15 5.75 8.89
N GLY A 436 -0.68 6.80 9.02
CA GLY A 436 -1.22 7.51 7.88
C GLY A 436 -0.13 8.10 6.98
N ALA A 437 -0.28 7.88 5.68
CA ALA A 437 0.49 8.58 4.68
C ALA A 437 0.38 10.10 4.87
N GLY A 438 -0.83 10.56 5.27
CA GLY A 438 -1.42 11.89 5.55
C GLY A 438 -0.66 12.89 6.43
N SER A 439 -1.40 13.48 7.38
CA SER A 439 -0.89 14.31 8.48
C SER A 439 0.01 13.52 9.42
N ASP A 440 -0.18 12.21 9.53
CA ASP A 440 0.66 11.30 10.32
C ASP A 440 2.13 11.30 9.88
N PHE A 441 2.42 11.41 8.57
CA PHE A 441 3.81 11.62 8.10
C PHE A 441 4.46 12.89 8.64
N GLU A 442 3.66 13.90 9.01
CA GLU A 442 4.13 15.18 9.55
C GLU A 442 4.07 15.24 11.07
N ARG A 443 3.22 14.42 11.69
CA ARG A 443 2.92 14.44 13.13
C ARG A 443 3.54 13.29 13.91
N LYS A 444 3.68 12.10 13.31
CA LYS A 444 4.10 10.87 13.98
C LYS A 444 5.49 10.47 13.53
N LEU A 445 6.51 11.03 14.16
CA LEU A 445 7.89 10.82 13.76
C LEU A 445 8.43 9.53 14.38
N PHE A 446 9.19 8.76 13.61
CA PHE A 446 9.93 7.63 14.15
C PHE A 446 11.39 8.01 14.39
N VAL A 447 11.88 7.70 15.57
CA VAL A 447 13.29 7.85 15.96
C VAL A 447 13.93 6.47 16.02
N LYS A 448 15.19 6.34 15.62
CA LYS A 448 15.98 5.10 15.77
C LYS A 448 17.05 5.31 16.84
N PRO A 449 16.76 5.13 18.15
CA PRO A 449 17.69 5.50 19.23
C PRO A 449 19.03 4.75 19.15
N LYS A 450 19.02 3.54 18.58
CA LYS A 450 20.22 2.70 18.41
C LYS A 450 21.06 3.08 17.18
N ALA A 451 20.68 4.11 16.41
CA ALA A 451 21.34 4.45 15.14
C ALA A 451 22.88 4.58 15.24
N PRO A 452 23.47 5.32 16.21
CA PRO A 452 24.93 5.41 16.33
C PRO A 452 25.59 4.05 16.61
N ARG A 453 25.01 3.27 17.54
CA ARG A 453 25.52 1.93 17.88
C ARG A 453 25.45 0.96 16.70
N LEU A 454 24.36 1.00 15.93
CA LEU A 454 24.19 0.15 14.75
C LEU A 454 25.15 0.54 13.62
N LEU A 455 25.46 1.83 13.49
CA LEU A 455 26.45 2.32 12.54
C LEU A 455 27.85 1.84 12.92
N GLU A 456 28.22 1.96 14.18
CA GLU A 456 29.49 1.47 14.70
C GLU A 456 29.65 -0.04 14.48
N ALA A 457 28.62 -0.82 14.76
CA ALA A 457 28.60 -2.26 14.50
C ALA A 457 28.76 -2.58 13.00
N ALA A 458 28.23 -1.73 12.10
CA ALA A 458 28.42 -1.90 10.67
C ALA A 458 29.88 -1.67 10.24
N PHE A 459 30.54 -0.64 10.77
CA PHE A 459 31.95 -0.35 10.49
C PHE A 459 32.93 -1.40 11.00
N GLN A 460 32.55 -2.15 12.05
CA GLN A 460 33.34 -3.27 12.56
C GLN A 460 33.35 -4.48 11.62
N LYS A 461 32.37 -4.62 10.71
CA LYS A 461 32.35 -5.73 9.75
C LYS A 461 33.53 -5.63 8.79
N ARG A 462 34.23 -6.75 8.56
CA ARG A 462 35.34 -6.85 7.59
C ARG A 462 34.95 -6.44 6.17
N SER A 463 33.67 -6.59 5.82
CA SER A 463 33.14 -6.23 4.51
C SER A 463 33.04 -4.72 4.26
N TRP A 464 33.03 -3.88 5.30
CA TRP A 464 32.92 -2.43 5.13
C TRP A 464 34.24 -1.85 4.61
N GLN A 465 34.18 -1.15 3.48
CA GLN A 465 35.35 -0.60 2.77
C GLN A 465 35.49 0.91 2.95
N GLY A 466 34.62 1.53 3.74
CA GLY A 466 34.70 2.96 4.02
C GLY A 466 34.04 3.82 2.95
N GLU A 467 33.00 3.30 2.31
CA GLU A 467 32.22 4.03 1.32
C GLU A 467 31.56 5.28 1.93
N THR A 468 31.30 6.28 1.08
CA THR A 468 30.63 7.52 1.52
C THR A 468 29.19 7.24 1.93
N ILE A 469 28.80 7.71 3.12
CA ILE A 469 27.42 7.61 3.59
C ILE A 469 26.71 8.94 3.40
N VAL A 470 25.57 8.90 2.71
CA VAL A 470 24.70 10.07 2.54
C VAL A 470 23.64 10.13 3.62
N PHE A 471 23.69 11.17 4.43
CA PHE A 471 22.65 11.54 5.38
C PHE A 471 21.54 12.27 4.63
N SER A 472 20.29 11.94 4.96
CA SER A 472 19.09 12.54 4.35
C SER A 472 18.73 12.11 2.93
N GLY A 473 19.02 10.85 2.57
CA GLY A 473 18.58 10.27 1.29
C GLY A 473 17.06 10.15 1.09
N VAL A 474 16.25 10.31 2.15
CA VAL A 474 14.77 10.15 2.13
C VAL A 474 14.07 11.25 2.93
N THR A 475 14.50 11.52 4.16
CA THR A 475 13.98 12.54 5.07
C THR A 475 15.12 13.38 5.64
N ASP A 476 14.88 14.64 6.01
CA ASP A 476 15.92 15.49 6.60
C ASP A 476 16.40 14.90 7.94
N CYS A 477 17.71 14.86 8.17
CA CYS A 477 18.33 14.30 9.37
C CYS A 477 18.50 15.36 10.47
N TYR A 478 18.31 16.63 10.15
CA TYR A 478 18.30 17.77 11.07
C TYR A 478 16.89 18.33 11.29
N GLN A 479 15.87 17.45 11.28
CA GLN A 479 14.51 17.83 11.68
C GLN A 479 14.50 18.40 13.10
N PRO A 480 13.51 19.23 13.49
CA PRO A 480 13.48 19.87 14.81
C PRO A 480 13.69 18.93 16.00
N ILE A 481 13.24 17.67 15.89
CA ILE A 481 13.43 16.61 16.89
C ILE A 481 14.90 16.26 17.18
N GLU A 482 15.79 16.43 16.20
CA GLU A 482 17.24 16.18 16.34
C GLU A 482 17.89 17.09 17.39
N ALA A 483 17.28 18.24 17.69
CA ALA A 483 17.78 19.17 18.70
C ALA A 483 17.87 18.51 20.08
N ALA A 484 16.88 17.68 20.40
CA ALA A 484 16.81 16.93 21.65
C ALA A 484 17.50 15.57 21.54
N TRP A 485 17.23 14.82 20.45
CA TRP A 485 17.63 13.42 20.34
C TRP A 485 19.09 13.20 19.93
N LYS A 486 19.72 14.17 19.25
CA LYS A 486 21.15 14.16 18.88
C LYS A 486 21.60 12.87 18.16
N LEU A 487 20.70 12.16 17.47
CA LEU A 487 21.01 10.88 16.83
C LEU A 487 21.85 11.06 15.57
N THR A 488 21.55 12.09 14.77
CA THR A 488 22.38 12.48 13.62
C THR A 488 23.77 12.85 14.10
N ARG A 489 23.87 13.68 15.16
CA ARG A 489 25.16 14.02 15.78
C ARG A 489 25.92 12.77 16.24
N GLY A 490 25.28 11.86 16.97
CA GLY A 490 25.93 10.63 17.43
C GLY A 490 26.43 9.75 16.28
N CYS A 491 25.68 9.66 15.18
CA CYS A 491 26.15 8.98 13.96
C CYS A 491 27.37 9.69 13.35
N LEU A 492 27.41 11.02 13.34
CA LEU A 492 28.57 11.79 12.86
C LEU A 492 29.80 11.63 13.75
N GLU A 493 29.63 11.54 15.07
CA GLU A 493 30.71 11.22 16.02
C GLU A 493 31.29 9.83 15.75
N VAL A 494 30.44 8.84 15.42
CA VAL A 494 30.90 7.51 14.96
C VAL A 494 31.64 7.61 13.63
N CYS A 495 31.12 8.35 12.65
CA CYS A 495 31.85 8.60 11.39
C CYS A 495 33.21 9.24 11.64
N LEU A 496 33.33 10.19 12.59
CA LEU A 496 34.60 10.81 12.92
C LEU A 496 35.57 9.81 13.56
N LYS A 497 35.10 9.01 14.52
CA LYS A 497 35.88 7.97 15.19
C LYS A 497 36.51 6.99 14.17
N TYR A 498 35.76 6.63 13.13
CA TYR A 498 36.19 5.71 12.08
C TYR A 498 36.72 6.42 10.82
N ARG A 499 36.77 7.75 10.82
CA ARG A 499 37.14 8.59 9.66
C ARG A 499 36.36 8.22 8.39
N ASN A 500 35.10 7.83 8.53
CA ASN A 500 34.27 7.46 7.38
C ASN A 500 33.83 8.71 6.62
N PRO A 501 33.94 8.73 5.29
CA PRO A 501 33.40 9.81 4.47
C PRO A 501 31.88 10.00 4.65
N VAL A 502 31.43 11.25 4.67
CA VAL A 502 30.02 11.60 4.83
C VAL A 502 29.58 12.71 3.88
N ALA A 503 28.36 12.61 3.36
CA ALA A 503 27.70 13.72 2.69
C ALA A 503 26.35 13.97 3.37
N ILE A 504 25.97 15.23 3.53
CA ILE A 504 24.75 15.63 4.24
C ILE A 504 23.91 16.51 3.33
N ILE A 505 22.62 16.22 3.22
CA ILE A 505 21.66 17.10 2.54
C ILE A 505 20.68 17.62 3.59
N THR A 506 20.54 18.93 3.76
CA THR A 506 19.58 19.47 4.73
C THR A 506 19.00 20.81 4.30
N LYS A 507 17.82 21.12 4.83
CA LYS A 507 17.19 22.45 4.78
C LYS A 507 17.29 23.18 6.11
N SER A 508 17.73 22.49 7.16
CA SER A 508 17.62 22.93 8.54
C SER A 508 18.80 23.80 8.97
N ALA A 509 18.52 24.85 9.74
CA ALA A 509 19.54 25.66 10.42
C ALA A 509 20.11 24.95 11.66
N LEU A 510 19.50 23.86 12.13
CA LEU A 510 19.95 23.12 13.32
C LEU A 510 21.37 22.55 13.16
N ILE A 511 21.79 22.26 11.94
CA ILE A 511 23.14 21.78 11.62
C ILE A 511 24.25 22.72 12.13
N ARG A 512 23.96 24.02 12.34
CA ARG A 512 24.90 24.98 12.95
C ARG A 512 25.45 24.48 14.30
N ARG A 513 24.65 23.76 15.09
CA ARG A 513 25.04 23.16 16.38
C ARG A 513 26.26 22.25 16.23
N ASP A 514 26.36 21.54 15.11
CA ASP A 514 27.36 20.52 14.87
C ASP A 514 28.52 21.03 14.00
N ALA A 515 28.62 22.35 13.76
CA ALA A 515 29.66 22.97 12.94
C ALA A 515 31.09 22.57 13.36
N ARG A 516 31.39 22.55 14.66
CA ARG A 516 32.70 22.10 15.17
C ARG A 516 32.99 20.64 14.86
N LEU A 517 31.99 19.76 14.99
CA LEU A 517 32.13 18.34 14.68
C LEU A 517 32.32 18.12 13.17
N LEU A 518 31.58 18.85 12.34
CA LEU A 518 31.71 18.80 10.89
C LEU A 518 33.06 19.36 10.42
N ALA A 519 33.56 20.42 11.04
CA ALA A 519 34.89 20.95 10.78
C ALA A 519 35.96 19.90 11.12
N GLU A 520 35.81 19.20 12.25
CA GLU A 520 36.72 18.11 12.62
C GLU A 520 36.70 16.95 11.62
N LEU A 521 35.50 16.55 11.21
CA LEU A 521 35.31 15.58 10.14
C LEU A 521 35.99 16.03 8.85
N ALA A 522 35.89 17.30 8.46
CA ALA A 522 36.54 17.84 7.27
C ALA A 522 38.07 17.78 7.33
N ARG A 523 38.65 17.84 8.53
CA ARG A 523 40.12 17.72 8.72
C ARG A 523 40.60 16.27 8.69
N GLN A 524 39.79 15.31 9.18
CA GLN A 524 40.21 13.92 9.37
C GLN A 524 39.66 12.94 8.33
N ALA A 525 38.60 13.32 7.63
CA ALA A 525 37.87 12.53 6.65
C ALA A 525 37.29 13.43 5.54
N ALA A 526 36.56 12.85 4.59
CA ALA A 526 35.82 13.65 3.61
C ALA A 526 34.41 13.98 4.14
N VAL A 527 34.06 15.27 4.16
CA VAL A 527 32.69 15.73 4.44
C VAL A 527 32.22 16.72 3.40
N SER A 528 30.94 16.62 3.04
CA SER A 528 30.25 17.67 2.29
C SER A 528 28.87 17.93 2.85
N VAL A 529 28.48 19.21 2.86
CA VAL A 529 27.15 19.63 3.30
C VAL A 529 26.46 20.41 2.21
N SER A 530 25.32 19.88 1.76
CA SER A 530 24.43 20.50 0.79
C SER A 530 23.27 21.16 1.52
N ILE A 531 23.20 22.49 1.48
CA ILE A 531 22.04 23.23 1.97
C ILE A 531 21.06 23.41 0.82
N SER A 532 19.86 22.83 0.95
CA SER A 532 18.80 22.97 -0.06
C SER A 532 18.13 24.34 0.09
N ILE A 533 18.29 25.20 -0.91
CA ILE A 533 17.74 26.57 -0.98
C ILE A 533 17.13 26.78 -2.38
N PRO A 534 15.87 26.37 -2.60
CA PRO A 534 15.24 26.44 -3.92
C PRO A 534 14.63 27.82 -4.25
N PHE A 535 14.50 28.74 -3.29
CA PHE A 535 13.80 30.01 -3.48
C PHE A 535 14.58 31.18 -2.87
N LEU A 536 14.62 32.32 -3.56
CA LEU A 536 15.14 33.57 -2.98
C LEU A 536 14.08 34.30 -2.17
N ASP A 537 12.86 34.37 -2.72
CA ASP A 537 11.74 35.07 -2.10
C ASP A 537 11.23 34.28 -0.88
N PRO A 538 11.27 34.88 0.34
CA PRO A 538 10.73 34.26 1.54
C PRO A 538 9.24 33.92 1.46
N ALA A 539 8.43 34.69 0.74
CA ALA A 539 7.00 34.44 0.58
C ALA A 539 6.76 33.18 -0.27
N VAL A 540 7.47 33.05 -1.39
CA VAL A 540 7.43 31.83 -2.23
C VAL A 540 7.96 30.63 -1.45
N ALA A 541 9.07 30.78 -0.72
CA ALA A 541 9.62 29.73 0.13
C ALA A 541 8.59 29.26 1.16
N ARG A 542 7.93 30.19 1.86
CA ARG A 542 6.90 29.90 2.87
C ARG A 542 5.67 29.21 2.27
N ALA A 543 5.28 29.59 1.05
CA ALA A 543 4.16 28.96 0.35
C ALA A 543 4.43 27.50 -0.04
N VAL A 544 5.68 27.16 -0.41
CA VAL A 544 6.05 25.82 -0.87
C VAL A 544 6.53 24.91 0.29
N GLU A 545 7.31 25.45 1.22
CA GLU A 545 7.93 24.73 2.33
C GLU A 545 7.76 25.46 3.68
N PRO A 546 6.52 25.61 4.20
CA PRO A 546 6.22 26.45 5.37
C PRO A 546 6.92 26.05 6.67
N GLY A 547 7.32 24.78 6.80
CA GLY A 547 8.05 24.26 7.97
C GLY A 547 9.57 24.43 7.90
N ALA A 548 10.12 24.90 6.77
CA ALA A 548 11.56 25.08 6.60
C ALA A 548 12.03 26.48 7.06
N PRO A 549 13.29 26.62 7.51
CA PRO A 549 13.88 27.92 7.77
C PRO A 549 13.85 28.84 6.54
N SER A 550 13.76 30.16 6.77
CA SER A 550 13.75 31.14 5.69
C SER A 550 15.01 31.02 4.80
N PRO A 551 14.94 31.41 3.51
CA PRO A 551 16.12 31.45 2.65
C PRO A 551 17.32 32.18 3.29
N ALA A 552 17.08 33.32 3.96
CA ALA A 552 18.11 34.08 4.67
C ALA A 552 18.83 33.24 5.75
N LYS A 553 18.06 32.58 6.64
CA LYS A 553 18.63 31.70 7.67
C LYS A 553 19.40 30.53 7.07
N ARG A 554 19.02 30.04 5.89
CA ARG A 554 19.77 28.98 5.19
C ARG A 554 21.10 29.48 4.60
N PHE A 555 21.14 30.68 4.03
CA PHE A 555 22.40 31.29 3.57
C PHE A 555 23.35 31.61 4.73
N GLU A 556 22.85 32.16 5.84
CA GLU A 556 23.65 32.36 7.05
C GLU A 556 24.22 31.03 7.59
N THR A 557 23.43 29.95 7.55
CA THR A 557 23.89 28.61 7.94
C THR A 557 25.04 28.15 7.05
N MET A 558 24.91 28.35 5.75
CA MET A 558 25.95 28.04 4.78
C MET A 558 27.23 28.81 5.06
N LYS A 559 27.14 30.13 5.30
CA LYS A 559 28.29 30.96 5.67
C LYS A 559 28.97 30.47 6.94
N LEU A 560 28.19 30.23 8.01
CA LEU A 560 28.74 29.75 9.28
C LEU A 560 29.53 28.45 9.12
N LEU A 561 29.00 27.50 8.35
CA LEU A 561 29.67 26.23 8.08
C LEU A 561 30.92 26.42 7.20
N ALA A 562 30.85 27.27 6.18
CA ALA A 562 31.99 27.59 5.32
C ALA A 562 33.12 28.26 6.10
N ASP A 563 32.80 29.24 6.96
CA ASP A 563 33.75 29.95 7.82
C ASP A 563 34.40 28.98 8.83
N ALA A 564 33.69 27.93 9.25
CA ALA A 564 34.23 26.85 10.09
C ALA A 564 35.11 25.84 9.32
N GLY A 565 35.30 26.01 8.00
CA GLY A 565 36.11 25.13 7.17
C GLY A 565 35.38 23.91 6.60
N VAL A 566 34.06 23.83 6.75
CA VAL A 566 33.25 22.73 6.20
C VAL A 566 33.01 22.95 4.71
N PRO A 567 33.28 21.97 3.82
CA PRO A 567 32.91 22.06 2.42
C PRO A 567 31.38 22.11 2.25
N VAL A 568 30.85 23.27 1.89
CA VAL A 568 29.41 23.48 1.70
C VAL A 568 29.05 23.71 0.22
N GLY A 569 27.82 23.37 -0.12
CA GLY A 569 27.24 23.64 -1.43
C GLY A 569 25.76 23.94 -1.36
N ILE A 570 25.23 24.46 -2.46
CA ILE A 570 23.80 24.77 -2.62
C ILE A 570 23.10 23.68 -3.42
N GLY A 571 21.97 23.21 -2.90
CA GLY A 571 21.02 22.39 -3.66
C GLY A 571 19.82 23.22 -4.09
N VAL A 572 19.67 23.50 -5.39
CA VAL A 572 18.42 24.04 -5.94
C VAL A 572 17.52 22.85 -6.25
N ALA A 573 17.01 22.22 -5.19
CA ALA A 573 16.28 20.97 -5.24
C ALA A 573 15.00 21.09 -4.37
N PRO A 574 13.81 21.26 -4.97
CA PRO A 574 13.54 21.16 -6.42
C PRO A 574 13.75 22.47 -7.21
N VAL A 575 14.15 22.35 -8.47
CA VAL A 575 13.81 23.30 -9.53
C VAL A 575 12.36 23.04 -9.92
N ILE A 576 11.50 24.05 -9.77
CA ILE A 576 10.08 24.02 -10.11
C ILE A 576 9.90 24.89 -11.37
N PRO A 577 9.81 24.27 -12.57
CA PRO A 577 9.55 24.98 -13.81
C PRO A 577 8.42 26.00 -13.66
N GLY A 578 8.61 27.20 -14.20
CA GLY A 578 7.65 28.29 -14.11
C GLY A 578 7.64 29.08 -12.79
N LEU A 579 8.33 28.61 -11.74
CA LEU A 579 8.40 29.29 -10.43
C LEU A 579 9.79 29.85 -10.13
N ASN A 580 10.79 28.99 -9.92
CA ASN A 580 12.11 29.37 -9.41
C ASN A 580 13.31 29.31 -10.40
N PRO A 581 13.20 28.93 -11.70
CA PRO A 581 14.35 28.97 -12.59
C PRO A 581 14.94 30.37 -12.78
N SER A 582 14.13 31.42 -12.71
CA SER A 582 14.60 32.81 -12.76
C SER A 582 15.47 33.19 -11.56
N ASP A 583 15.33 32.49 -10.44
CA ASP A 583 16.08 32.77 -9.21
C ASP A 583 17.49 32.17 -9.25
N ILE A 584 17.76 31.20 -10.15
CA ILE A 584 19.03 30.45 -10.21
C ILE A 584 20.26 31.38 -10.20
N PRO A 585 20.35 32.44 -11.02
CA PRO A 585 21.49 33.34 -10.99
C PRO A 585 21.71 33.99 -9.61
N GLY A 586 20.64 34.44 -8.96
CA GLY A 586 20.71 35.07 -7.65
C GLY A 586 21.01 34.07 -6.54
N LEU A 587 20.43 32.87 -6.60
CA LEU A 587 20.70 31.77 -5.68
C LEU A 587 22.18 31.38 -5.71
N LEU A 588 22.74 31.20 -6.91
CA LEU A 588 24.14 30.81 -7.08
C LEU A 588 25.11 31.92 -6.65
N ARG A 589 24.85 33.19 -7.00
CA ARG A 589 25.67 34.32 -6.53
C ARG A 589 25.68 34.41 -5.00
N ARG A 590 24.50 34.40 -4.39
CA ARG A 590 24.37 34.49 -2.93
C ARG A 590 24.98 33.28 -2.23
N ALA A 591 24.85 32.08 -2.81
CA ALA A 591 25.53 30.90 -2.29
C ALA A 591 27.06 31.06 -2.34
N LYS A 592 27.61 31.59 -3.44
CA LYS A 592 29.04 31.82 -3.59
C LYS A 592 29.56 32.84 -2.58
N GLU A 593 28.85 33.94 -2.38
CA GLU A 593 29.14 34.97 -1.36
C GLU A 593 29.14 34.38 0.06
N ASN A 594 28.35 33.34 0.30
CA ASN A 594 28.27 32.62 1.58
C ASN A 594 29.17 31.36 1.62
N GLY A 595 30.17 31.27 0.72
CA GLY A 595 31.22 30.25 0.79
C GLY A 595 30.90 28.90 0.15
N ALA A 596 29.82 28.78 -0.63
CA ALA A 596 29.52 27.56 -1.36
C ALA A 596 30.59 27.23 -2.43
N ARG A 597 31.01 25.97 -2.44
CA ARG A 597 32.05 25.44 -3.35
C ARG A 597 31.48 24.60 -4.49
N PHE A 598 30.33 23.98 -4.27
CA PHE A 598 29.63 23.17 -5.25
C PHE A 598 28.14 23.50 -5.28
N ALA A 599 27.49 23.18 -6.39
CA ALA A 599 26.08 23.45 -6.59
C ALA A 599 25.46 22.35 -7.45
N PHE A 600 24.31 21.82 -7.06
CA PHE A 600 23.51 20.92 -7.88
C PHE A 600 22.05 21.38 -7.92
N HIS A 601 21.34 20.89 -8.93
CA HIS A 601 19.92 21.11 -9.07
C HIS A 601 19.20 19.78 -9.30
N THR A 602 17.90 19.77 -9.08
CA THR A 602 17.07 18.61 -9.40
C THR A 602 15.70 19.07 -9.85
N LEU A 603 15.27 18.65 -11.04
CA LEU A 603 13.92 18.92 -11.50
C LEU A 603 12.89 18.34 -10.53
N LEU A 604 11.86 19.13 -10.20
CA LEU A 604 10.74 18.70 -9.38
C LEU A 604 10.18 17.35 -9.84
N ARG A 605 10.19 16.38 -8.93
CA ARG A 605 9.61 15.04 -9.15
C ARG A 605 8.21 15.00 -8.57
N LEU A 606 7.27 14.51 -9.37
CA LEU A 606 5.87 14.36 -8.99
C LEU A 606 5.40 12.90 -9.11
N PRO A 607 6.07 11.92 -8.46
CA PRO A 607 5.69 10.52 -8.53
C PRO A 607 4.40 10.27 -7.74
N GLY A 608 3.54 9.40 -8.27
CA GLY A 608 2.34 8.89 -7.60
C GLY A 608 1.56 9.96 -6.83
N SER A 609 1.58 9.85 -5.50
CA SER A 609 0.87 10.72 -4.57
C SER A 609 1.42 12.13 -4.42
N VAL A 610 2.70 12.36 -4.72
CA VAL A 610 3.31 13.69 -4.56
C VAL A 610 2.67 14.71 -5.52
N ARG A 611 2.15 14.26 -6.67
CA ARG A 611 1.63 15.16 -7.71
C ARG A 611 0.43 16.01 -7.26
N PRO A 612 -0.75 15.46 -6.98
CA PRO A 612 -1.92 16.30 -6.69
C PRO A 612 -1.81 17.04 -5.37
N VAL A 613 -1.06 16.47 -4.44
CA VAL A 613 -0.54 17.06 -3.22
C VAL A 613 0.14 18.41 -3.49
N PHE A 614 1.18 18.37 -4.31
CA PHE A 614 1.96 19.54 -4.67
C PHE A 614 1.10 20.54 -5.45
N LEU A 615 0.33 20.04 -6.43
CA LEU A 615 -0.55 20.89 -7.24
C LEU A 615 -1.64 21.57 -6.39
N SER A 616 -2.26 20.87 -5.43
CA SER A 616 -3.26 21.47 -4.54
C SER A 616 -2.64 22.60 -3.73
N ARG A 617 -1.48 22.34 -3.10
CA ARG A 617 -0.80 23.35 -2.28
C ARG A 617 -0.37 24.56 -3.11
N ILE A 618 0.18 24.35 -4.30
CA ILE A 618 0.59 25.46 -5.18
C ILE A 618 -0.63 26.24 -5.67
N ARG A 619 -1.75 25.59 -5.97
CA ARG A 619 -3.00 26.29 -6.36
C ARG A 619 -3.60 27.09 -5.22
N GLU A 620 -3.55 26.58 -3.99
CA GLU A 620 -4.02 27.27 -2.80
C GLU A 620 -3.10 28.45 -2.43
N ARG A 621 -1.77 28.24 -2.43
CA ARG A 621 -0.81 29.19 -1.86
C ARG A 621 -0.16 30.12 -2.89
N LEU A 622 -0.13 29.73 -4.17
CA LEU A 622 0.47 30.49 -5.28
C LEU A 622 -0.46 30.47 -6.52
N PRO A 623 -1.73 30.90 -6.40
CA PRO A 623 -2.74 30.76 -7.47
C PRO A 623 -2.34 31.44 -8.78
N LEU A 624 -1.66 32.59 -8.71
CA LEU A 624 -1.20 33.34 -9.88
C LEU A 624 -0.07 32.63 -10.66
N ALA A 625 0.78 31.88 -9.97
CA ALA A 625 1.89 31.14 -10.58
C ALA A 625 1.49 29.70 -10.97
N ALA A 626 0.41 29.15 -10.40
CA ALA A 626 0.04 27.74 -10.52
C ALA A 626 -0.07 27.27 -11.97
N ARG A 627 -0.78 28.01 -12.84
CA ARG A 627 -0.91 27.64 -14.26
C ARG A 627 0.44 27.59 -14.97
N LYS A 628 1.25 28.65 -14.80
CA LYS A 628 2.59 28.74 -15.39
C LYS A 628 3.48 27.57 -14.94
N ILE A 629 3.39 27.20 -13.66
CA ILE A 629 4.12 26.07 -13.10
C ILE A 629 3.71 24.76 -13.77
N GLU A 630 2.41 24.51 -13.85
CA GLU A 630 1.85 23.31 -14.47
C GLU A 630 2.27 23.14 -15.93
N ASP A 631 2.15 24.21 -16.71
CA ASP A 631 2.48 24.20 -18.14
C ASP A 631 3.99 23.96 -18.34
N ARG A 632 4.85 24.67 -17.59
CA ARG A 632 6.30 24.51 -17.71
C ARG A 632 6.80 23.16 -17.21
N ILE A 633 6.16 22.55 -16.20
CA ILE A 633 6.50 21.19 -15.78
C ILE A 633 6.23 20.19 -16.92
N ARG A 634 5.09 20.33 -17.60
CA ARG A 634 4.71 19.46 -18.71
C ARG A 634 5.60 19.67 -19.92
N GLU A 635 5.90 20.92 -20.27
CA GLU A 635 6.82 21.25 -21.35
C GLU A 635 8.21 20.65 -21.11
N SER A 636 8.70 20.69 -19.86
CA SER A 636 9.99 20.09 -19.47
C SER A 636 10.00 18.55 -19.50
N ARG A 637 8.90 17.89 -19.90
CA ARG A 637 8.71 16.43 -19.84
C ARG A 637 7.87 15.88 -21.00
N ASP A 638 7.94 16.49 -22.18
CA ASP A 638 7.21 16.05 -23.39
C ASP A 638 5.70 15.93 -23.16
N GLY A 639 5.13 16.89 -22.42
CA GLY A 639 3.71 16.95 -22.07
C GLY A 639 3.30 16.09 -20.87
N ARG A 640 4.21 15.28 -20.29
CA ARG A 640 3.98 14.40 -19.14
C ARG A 640 4.23 15.11 -17.81
N TRP A 641 3.69 14.56 -16.72
CA TRP A 641 3.91 15.12 -15.38
C TRP A 641 5.19 14.58 -14.69
N TYR A 642 5.59 13.36 -15.03
CA TYR A 642 6.72 12.66 -14.43
C TYR A 642 7.14 11.53 -15.38
N ASP A 643 8.46 11.33 -15.52
CA ASP A 643 9.03 10.20 -16.23
C ASP A 643 9.71 9.27 -15.21
N PRO A 644 9.23 8.03 -15.02
CA PRO A 644 9.79 7.11 -14.03
C PRO A 644 11.03 6.35 -14.52
N ARG A 645 11.44 6.49 -15.78
CA ARG A 645 12.59 5.75 -16.34
C ARG A 645 13.90 6.27 -15.74
N PHE A 646 14.80 5.34 -15.40
CA PHE A 646 16.18 5.67 -15.05
C PHE A 646 16.82 6.56 -16.14
N GLY A 647 17.66 7.51 -15.72
CA GLY A 647 18.22 8.59 -16.54
C GLY A 647 17.28 9.78 -16.73
N HIS A 648 15.96 9.60 -16.66
CA HIS A 648 14.98 10.65 -16.96
C HIS A 648 14.25 11.19 -15.73
N ARG A 649 14.35 10.53 -14.57
CA ARG A 649 13.60 10.90 -13.35
C ARG A 649 14.00 12.25 -12.77
N HIS A 650 15.27 12.62 -12.92
CA HIS A 650 15.88 13.80 -12.32
C HIS A 650 16.14 14.93 -13.33
N GLU A 651 15.93 14.66 -14.61
CA GLU A 651 16.23 15.55 -15.74
C GLU A 651 14.95 15.99 -16.46
N GLY A 652 15.00 17.15 -17.10
CA GLY A 652 13.97 17.63 -18.02
C GLY A 652 14.44 17.59 -19.47
N HIS A 653 13.51 17.76 -20.40
CA HIS A 653 13.73 17.76 -21.85
C HIS A 653 13.04 18.96 -22.50
N GLY A 654 13.41 19.30 -23.73
CA GLY A 654 12.81 20.40 -24.50
C GLY A 654 13.47 21.77 -24.28
N GLU A 655 13.12 22.73 -25.14
CA GLU A 655 13.76 24.05 -25.22
C GLU A 655 13.75 24.84 -23.91
N TYR A 656 12.64 24.79 -23.18
CA TYR A 656 12.54 25.44 -21.88
C TYR A 656 13.56 24.88 -20.88
N TRP A 657 13.62 23.55 -20.74
CA TRP A 657 14.57 22.93 -19.82
C TRP A 657 16.02 23.13 -20.30
N ALA A 658 16.27 23.07 -21.61
CA ALA A 658 17.57 23.38 -22.19
C ALA A 658 18.01 24.82 -21.85
N ALA A 659 17.09 25.79 -21.82
CA ALA A 659 17.39 27.15 -21.37
C ALA A 659 17.74 27.22 -19.87
N VAL A 660 17.03 26.45 -19.03
CA VAL A 660 17.34 26.32 -17.60
C VAL A 660 18.74 25.72 -17.40
N GLU A 661 19.07 24.63 -18.10
CA GLU A 661 20.39 23.99 -18.05
C GLU A 661 21.50 24.90 -18.57
N ARG A 662 21.27 25.64 -19.68
CA ARG A 662 22.23 26.63 -20.18
C ARG A 662 22.50 27.71 -19.15
N SER A 663 21.45 28.26 -18.53
CA SER A 663 21.59 29.24 -17.45
C SER A 663 22.38 28.66 -16.28
N TRP A 664 22.03 27.45 -15.85
CA TRP A 664 22.75 26.75 -14.79
C TRP A 664 24.24 26.57 -15.12
N GLY A 665 24.57 26.08 -16.32
CA GLY A 665 25.93 25.88 -16.80
C GLY A 665 26.74 27.17 -16.80
N VAL A 666 26.23 28.22 -17.43
CA VAL A 666 26.90 29.53 -17.50
C VAL A 666 27.19 30.09 -16.11
N TRP A 667 26.21 30.07 -15.21
CA TRP A 667 26.39 30.65 -13.87
C TRP A 667 27.28 29.79 -12.97
N THR A 668 27.19 28.47 -13.07
CA THR A 668 28.09 27.58 -12.31
C THR A 668 29.54 27.70 -12.78
N GLU A 669 29.77 27.79 -14.09
CA GLU A 669 31.10 28.01 -14.66
C GLU A 669 31.67 29.37 -14.27
N ARG A 670 30.89 30.45 -14.47
CA ARG A 670 31.27 31.83 -14.17
C ARG A 670 31.64 32.04 -12.70
N LEU A 671 30.90 31.41 -11.79
CA LEU A 671 31.14 31.52 -10.35
C LEU A 671 32.14 30.46 -9.83
N GLY A 672 32.66 29.61 -10.72
CA GLY A 672 33.65 28.59 -10.38
C GLY A 672 33.14 27.50 -9.45
N PHE A 673 31.87 27.13 -9.56
CA PHE A 673 31.33 25.97 -8.86
C PHE A 673 31.86 24.66 -9.47
N ASN A 674 31.90 23.60 -8.67
CA ASN A 674 32.11 22.21 -9.11
C ASN A 674 33.50 21.93 -9.73
N ARG A 675 34.50 22.79 -9.50
CA ARG A 675 35.88 22.59 -9.98
C ARG A 675 36.71 21.74 -9.00
N GLY A 676 37.66 20.98 -9.53
CA GLY A 676 38.65 20.21 -8.74
C GLY A 676 38.01 19.23 -7.75
N GLU A 677 38.54 19.20 -6.52
CA GLU A 677 38.06 18.33 -5.42
C GLU A 677 36.61 18.66 -5.01
N SER A 678 36.17 19.92 -5.18
CA SER A 678 34.80 20.34 -4.84
C SER A 678 33.74 19.69 -5.74
N GLY A 679 34.09 19.35 -7.00
CA GLY A 679 33.21 18.58 -7.89
C GLY A 679 33.08 17.11 -7.49
N ARG A 680 34.06 16.56 -6.76
CA ARG A 680 34.04 15.17 -6.25
C ARG A 680 33.26 15.04 -4.93
N LEU A 681 33.09 16.15 -4.20
CA LEU A 681 32.37 16.24 -2.93
C LEU A 681 30.86 16.45 -3.08
N MET A 682 30.33 16.55 -4.30
CA MET A 682 28.89 16.66 -4.53
C MET A 682 28.12 15.49 -3.90
N ALA A 683 26.96 15.79 -3.31
CA ALA A 683 26.04 14.77 -2.83
C ALA A 683 25.63 13.84 -4.00
N GLY A 684 26.08 12.59 -3.95
CA GLY A 684 25.92 11.64 -5.06
C GLY A 684 27.18 11.38 -5.88
N ARG A 685 28.39 11.60 -5.35
CA ARG A 685 29.61 10.98 -5.86
C ARG A 685 30.40 10.39 -4.70
N GLU A 686 31.05 9.25 -4.90
CA GLU A 686 31.89 8.63 -3.88
C GLU A 686 33.16 9.46 -3.66
N ALA A 687 33.39 9.89 -2.42
CA ALA A 687 34.68 10.44 -2.02
C ALA A 687 35.68 9.30 -1.80
N ALA A 688 36.96 9.60 -2.00
CA ALA A 688 38.03 8.67 -1.65
C ALA A 688 37.92 8.30 -0.16
N SER A 689 38.04 7.01 0.13
CA SER A 689 37.84 6.54 1.50
C SER A 689 38.98 7.01 2.40
N SER A 690 38.61 7.66 3.50
CA SER A 690 39.49 8.01 4.62
C SER A 690 39.34 7.05 5.80
N PHE A 691 38.53 6.00 5.61
CA PHE A 691 38.09 5.10 6.66
C PHE A 691 39.26 4.40 7.33
N ARG A 692 39.23 4.37 8.66
CA ARG A 692 40.22 3.70 9.50
C ARG A 692 39.58 3.21 10.78
N ARG A 693 39.78 1.93 11.12
CA ARG A 693 39.32 1.42 12.43
C ARG A 693 40.26 1.93 13.54
N PRO A 694 39.72 2.32 14.71
CA PRO A 694 40.55 2.83 15.81
C PRO A 694 41.67 1.88 16.28
N HIS A 695 41.49 0.57 16.12
CA HIS A 695 42.47 -0.44 16.54
C HIS A 695 43.60 -0.67 15.52
N ASP A 696 43.53 -0.12 14.30
CA ASP A 696 44.59 -0.25 13.27
C ASP A 696 45.81 0.67 13.54
N ARG A 697 46.02 1.11 14.79
CA ARG A 697 47.15 1.96 15.20
C ARG A 697 48.30 1.21 15.87
N ASN A 698 48.10 -0.03 16.31
CA ASN A 698 49.18 -0.85 16.86
C ASN A 698 49.30 -2.13 16.04
N GLY A 699 50.42 -2.29 15.33
CA GLY A 699 50.73 -3.55 14.68
C GLY A 699 50.83 -4.67 15.71
N GLN A 700 49.99 -5.70 15.59
CA GLN A 700 50.34 -7.06 16.02
C GLN A 700 49.41 -8.11 15.41
N ARG A 701 50.06 -8.94 14.57
CA ARG A 701 49.83 -10.34 14.19
C ARG A 701 48.49 -10.69 13.51
N ARG A 702 48.57 -10.76 12.17
CA ARG A 702 47.94 -11.84 11.43
C ARG A 702 48.33 -13.17 12.09
N PHE A 703 47.36 -13.93 12.55
CA PHE A 703 47.49 -15.38 12.61
C PHE A 703 46.69 -15.92 11.43
N ASP A 704 47.43 -16.52 10.51
CA ASP A 704 46.90 -17.33 9.42
C ASP A 704 46.25 -18.58 10.01
N TRP A 705 44.98 -18.80 9.68
CA TRP A 705 44.33 -20.11 9.56
C TRP A 705 43.24 -20.01 8.50
#